data_AF-A0A1A0WFI0-F1
#
_entry.id   AF-A0A1A0WFI0-F1
#
_cell.length_a   1.000
_cell.length_b   1.000
_cell.length_c   1.000
_cell.angle_alpha   90.00
_cell.angle_beta   90.00
_cell.angle_gamma   90.00
#
_symmetry.space_group_name_H-M   'P 1'
#
loop_
_entity.id
_entity.type
_entity.pdbx_description
1 polymer ?
#
loop_
_entity_poly.entity_id
_entity_poly.type
_entity_poly.pdbx_seq_one_letter_code
_entity_poly.pdbx_strand_id
1 'polypeptide(L)'
;MPDLYPVDDPDDADPRLAPLLAWRQQLVDSGAVAARSFKEAHLRLVLRSGRTDVEQIREMLPGSVAEHAEDMARVLADLKTQVPDKQQQPPVAGDVHPIAFRHGESRPGVVELSWPDYQANGGVVLYRVVSAEDRAPRSSENADLVAATPLSAASDDRPLTGPVRYYQVWVITGTSRADALSTRPVLYASGVLVAPPGEVAIREDSGLVIGKWTSPPATRAVHVYRIPLEEADGPAIDESRYRILADGEHRTGFVDSGATRGMRYRYRVRCAVDVDGAVQLSEPVDADVEVSAVLAAVTDISVDTAFDGESFDVSWAAPGAEVAIYLSQTGPSAGSVSTELPENALEQVGLAPDLRLRQPVANQTQPDGSTRTLMTGVPWPQGWSRAYVTPVTILAGRAVLGRTVSAVHTGTIRDVELVEYCNKQVLTFEWPAGAAGVVVTLAPKGHDPRAGLTGRSFEISLEDYEKYGGMHLTGALPVGGCSLHLAPVAFSGGRRVTGPVASIEYPGMLRLQYAVRIGRDPGGFPTTATVAVRSEYELPGSPAFVLVNNPQRMPLSVHDGNPVDVAPLDAQGQLADHPSKYLRWTAATASGAGELWAANVSGLHGWIRLFLNITDPLQLRTVALLDPPSQTLQLTATVL
;
A
#
# COMPACT_ATOMS: atom_id res chain seq x y z
N MET A 1 -6.89 -42.36 73.17
CA MET A 1 -7.77 -42.24 71.98
C MET A 1 -8.38 -40.86 72.06
N PRO A 2 -8.16 -40.01 71.06
CA PRO A 2 -7.80 -38.61 71.27
C PRO A 2 -9.00 -37.68 71.10
N ASP A 3 -9.07 -36.69 71.99
CA ASP A 3 -9.83 -35.45 71.79
C ASP A 3 -9.13 -34.63 70.70
N LEU A 4 -9.87 -34.36 69.63
CA LEU A 4 -9.47 -33.58 68.47
C LEU A 4 -9.45 -32.09 68.81
N TYR A 5 -8.25 -31.52 68.81
CA TYR A 5 -8.02 -30.09 68.63
C TYR A 5 -8.67 -29.61 67.31
N PRO A 6 -9.05 -28.33 67.20
CA PRO A 6 -9.45 -27.77 65.92
C PRO A 6 -8.25 -27.83 64.97
N VAL A 7 -8.45 -28.43 63.81
CA VAL A 7 -7.50 -28.33 62.70
C VAL A 7 -7.70 -26.92 62.13
N ASP A 8 -6.75 -26.02 62.39
CA ASP A 8 -6.65 -24.74 61.68
C ASP A 8 -6.51 -25.06 60.18
N ASP A 9 -7.52 -24.67 59.40
CA ASP A 9 -7.47 -24.75 57.93
C ASP A 9 -6.49 -23.65 57.46
N PRO A 10 -5.36 -23.99 56.80
CA PRO A 10 -4.34 -23.01 56.41
C PRO A 10 -4.84 -21.90 55.47
N ASP A 11 -6.07 -22.03 54.94
CA ASP A 11 -6.74 -21.05 54.06
C ASP A 11 -7.38 -19.86 54.80
N ASP A 12 -7.61 -19.93 56.13
CA ASP A 12 -8.11 -18.77 56.90
C ASP A 12 -7.02 -17.72 57.21
N ALA A 13 -5.76 -18.05 56.89
CA ALA A 13 -4.59 -17.20 57.10
C ALA A 13 -4.05 -16.51 55.82
N ASP A 14 -4.69 -16.66 54.65
CA ASP A 14 -4.23 -15.96 53.43
C ASP A 14 -4.54 -14.45 53.53
N PRO A 15 -3.52 -13.58 53.64
CA PRO A 15 -3.71 -12.14 53.81
C PRO A 15 -4.42 -11.48 52.61
N ARG A 16 -4.50 -12.16 51.47
CA ARG A 16 -5.17 -11.67 50.25
C ARG A 16 -6.68 -11.91 50.26
N LEU A 17 -7.20 -12.77 51.15
CA LEU A 17 -8.63 -13.11 51.20
C LEU A 17 -9.50 -11.93 51.67
N ALA A 18 -9.08 -11.20 52.71
CA ALA A 18 -9.86 -10.08 53.25
C ALA A 18 -10.02 -8.90 52.25
N PRO A 19 -8.97 -8.47 51.52
CA PRO A 19 -9.11 -7.47 50.45
C PRO A 19 -10.02 -7.93 49.30
N LEU A 20 -9.94 -9.20 48.89
CA LEU A 20 -10.82 -9.75 47.86
C LEU A 20 -12.28 -9.83 48.32
N LEU A 21 -12.53 -10.08 49.60
CA LEU A 21 -13.87 -10.03 50.18
C LEU A 21 -14.43 -8.59 50.19
N ALA A 22 -13.60 -7.60 50.50
CA ALA A 22 -13.98 -6.19 50.45
C ALA A 22 -14.29 -5.74 49.01
N TRP A 23 -13.45 -6.11 48.04
CA TRP A 23 -13.70 -5.86 46.62
C TRP A 23 -14.98 -6.54 46.13
N ARG A 24 -15.20 -7.81 46.48
CA ARG A 24 -16.46 -8.51 46.18
C ARG A 24 -17.67 -7.76 46.76
N GLN A 25 -17.57 -7.25 47.98
CA GLN A 25 -18.66 -6.51 48.61
C GLN A 25 -18.97 -5.21 47.84
N GLN A 26 -17.96 -4.50 47.33
CA GLN A 26 -18.15 -3.32 46.47
C GLN A 26 -18.87 -3.65 45.16
N LEU A 27 -18.58 -4.79 44.53
CA LEU A 27 -19.29 -5.24 43.32
C LEU A 27 -20.75 -5.63 43.61
N VAL A 28 -21.03 -6.14 44.80
CA VAL A 28 -22.39 -6.44 45.24
C VAL A 28 -23.17 -5.16 45.55
N ASP A 29 -22.56 -4.21 46.25
CA ASP A 29 -23.20 -2.96 46.67
C ASP A 29 -23.46 -2.02 45.48
N SER A 30 -22.60 -2.06 44.45
CA SER A 30 -22.80 -1.33 43.19
C SER A 30 -23.81 -1.98 42.24
N GLY A 31 -24.28 -3.20 42.56
CA GLY A 31 -25.21 -3.95 41.72
C GLY A 31 -24.56 -4.59 40.48
N ALA A 32 -23.24 -4.48 40.31
CA ALA A 32 -22.49 -5.10 39.22
C ALA A 32 -22.59 -6.64 39.26
N VAL A 33 -22.68 -7.22 40.46
CA VAL A 33 -22.81 -8.68 40.65
C VAL A 33 -23.80 -9.00 41.76
N ALA A 34 -24.65 -10.03 41.57
CA ALA A 34 -25.55 -10.48 42.64
C ALA A 34 -24.79 -11.30 43.70
N ALA A 35 -25.06 -11.03 44.99
CA ALA A 35 -24.44 -11.76 46.11
C ALA A 35 -24.59 -13.30 46.03
N ARG A 36 -25.65 -13.78 45.37
CA ARG A 36 -25.93 -15.21 45.14
C ARG A 36 -25.07 -15.85 44.05
N SER A 37 -24.59 -15.08 43.07
CA SER A 37 -23.80 -15.58 41.93
C SER A 37 -22.30 -15.53 42.20
N PHE A 38 -21.82 -14.59 43.02
CA PHE A 38 -20.42 -14.53 43.43
C PHE A 38 -20.29 -14.89 44.91
N LYS A 39 -19.79 -16.10 45.22
CA LYS A 39 -19.58 -16.58 46.58
C LYS A 39 -18.11 -16.48 46.97
N GLU A 40 -17.85 -16.35 48.26
CA GLU A 40 -16.49 -16.39 48.85
C GLU A 40 -15.71 -17.66 48.48
N ALA A 41 -16.39 -18.79 48.28
CA ALA A 41 -15.79 -20.02 47.79
C ALA A 41 -15.07 -19.86 46.43
N HIS A 42 -15.54 -18.96 45.55
CA HIS A 42 -14.88 -18.68 44.28
C HIS A 42 -13.57 -17.90 44.48
N LEU A 43 -13.54 -16.96 45.43
CA LEU A 43 -12.33 -16.23 45.80
C LEU A 43 -11.27 -17.18 46.38
N ARG A 44 -11.67 -18.06 47.31
CA ARG A 44 -10.78 -19.09 47.86
C ARG A 44 -10.26 -20.05 46.78
N LEU A 45 -11.10 -20.43 45.81
CA LEU A 45 -10.68 -21.29 44.70
C LEU A 45 -9.59 -20.62 43.85
N VAL A 46 -9.72 -19.33 43.53
CA VAL A 46 -8.71 -18.58 42.78
C VAL A 46 -7.43 -18.40 43.59
N LEU A 47 -7.52 -18.10 44.88
CA LEU A 47 -6.34 -18.00 45.75
C LEU A 47 -5.58 -19.33 45.85
N ARG A 48 -6.30 -20.44 45.99
CA ARG A 48 -5.73 -21.80 46.05
C ARG A 48 -5.03 -22.21 44.77
N SER A 49 -5.50 -21.77 43.61
CA SER A 49 -4.88 -22.13 42.33
C SER A 49 -3.59 -21.36 42.04
N GLY A 50 -3.34 -20.24 42.75
CA GLY A 50 -2.16 -19.39 42.56
C GLY A 50 -2.14 -18.65 41.21
N ARG A 51 -3.22 -18.70 40.42
CA ARG A 51 -3.32 -18.06 39.11
C ARG A 51 -3.48 -16.55 39.27
N THR A 52 -2.62 -15.78 38.62
CA THR A 52 -2.67 -14.30 38.65
C THR A 52 -2.86 -13.66 37.28
N ASP A 53 -2.94 -14.47 36.22
CA ASP A 53 -3.22 -14.02 34.87
C ASP A 53 -4.74 -13.86 34.64
N VAL A 54 -5.12 -12.84 33.86
CA VAL A 54 -6.53 -12.47 33.63
C VAL A 54 -7.34 -13.60 33.03
N GLU A 55 -6.83 -14.27 31.98
CA GLU A 55 -7.55 -15.34 31.30
C GLU A 55 -7.69 -16.56 32.20
N GLN A 56 -6.65 -16.87 32.96
CA GLN A 56 -6.66 -17.98 33.93
C GLN A 56 -7.61 -17.76 35.10
N ILE A 57 -7.79 -16.50 35.54
CA ILE A 57 -8.78 -16.11 36.55
C ILE A 57 -10.19 -16.17 35.96
N ARG A 58 -10.36 -15.70 34.73
CA ARG A 58 -11.66 -15.68 34.03
C ARG A 58 -12.28 -17.08 33.92
N GLU A 59 -11.47 -18.09 33.60
CA GLU A 59 -11.91 -19.50 33.54
C GLU A 59 -12.44 -20.05 34.88
N MET A 60 -12.03 -19.47 35.99
CA MET A 60 -12.36 -19.94 37.34
C MET A 60 -13.58 -19.25 37.94
N LEU A 61 -14.04 -18.16 37.34
CA LEU A 61 -15.16 -17.37 37.82
C LEU A 61 -16.44 -17.75 37.07
N PRO A 62 -17.59 -17.85 37.77
CA PRO A 62 -18.83 -18.26 37.12
C PRO A 62 -19.50 -17.10 36.37
N GLY A 63 -19.87 -17.33 35.12
CA GLY A 63 -20.82 -16.51 34.36
C GLY A 63 -20.46 -15.03 34.34
N SER A 64 -21.39 -14.16 34.72
CA SER A 64 -21.22 -12.69 34.70
C SER A 64 -20.11 -12.18 35.63
N VAL A 65 -19.59 -13.01 36.55
CA VAL A 65 -18.45 -12.63 37.41
C VAL A 65 -17.13 -12.66 36.64
N ALA A 66 -17.04 -13.47 35.58
CA ALA A 66 -15.85 -13.61 34.74
C ALA A 66 -15.49 -12.32 33.99
N GLU A 67 -16.47 -11.43 33.76
CA GLU A 67 -16.27 -10.10 33.17
C GLU A 67 -15.39 -9.20 34.07
N HIS A 68 -15.34 -9.48 35.37
CA HIS A 68 -14.52 -8.75 36.35
C HIS A 68 -13.17 -9.42 36.64
N ALA A 69 -12.73 -10.35 35.80
CA ALA A 69 -11.44 -11.03 35.96
C ALA A 69 -10.24 -10.06 35.85
N GLU A 70 -10.34 -9.02 35.02
CA GLU A 70 -9.32 -7.97 34.92
C GLU A 70 -9.21 -7.16 36.22
N ASP A 71 -10.35 -6.80 36.81
CA ASP A 71 -10.38 -6.09 38.09
C ASP A 71 -9.83 -6.98 39.22
N MET A 72 -10.17 -8.27 39.22
CA MET A 72 -9.64 -9.22 40.21
C MET A 72 -8.13 -9.42 40.05
N ALA A 73 -7.62 -9.51 38.82
CA ALA A 73 -6.19 -9.59 38.54
C ALA A 73 -5.46 -8.31 38.98
N ARG A 74 -6.08 -7.14 38.79
CA ARG A 74 -5.56 -5.86 39.30
C ARG A 74 -5.51 -5.84 40.82
N VAL A 75 -6.58 -6.25 41.52
CA VAL A 75 -6.56 -6.35 42.99
C VAL A 75 -5.49 -7.32 43.47
N LEU A 76 -5.30 -8.47 42.80
CA LEU A 76 -4.24 -9.42 43.13
C LEU A 76 -2.82 -8.89 42.83
N ALA A 77 -2.66 -8.11 41.76
CA ALA A 77 -1.41 -7.46 41.40
C ALA A 77 -1.06 -6.34 42.39
N ASP A 78 -2.04 -5.49 42.73
CA ASP A 78 -1.93 -4.45 43.75
C ASP A 78 -1.59 -5.07 45.10
N LEU A 79 -2.15 -6.23 45.45
CA LEU A 79 -1.76 -6.98 46.65
C LEU A 79 -0.36 -7.59 46.54
N LYS A 80 0.14 -7.98 45.37
CA LYS A 80 1.57 -8.34 45.19
C LYS A 80 2.48 -7.12 45.36
N THR A 81 2.03 -5.93 44.96
CA THR A 81 2.78 -4.67 45.13
C THR A 81 2.62 -4.08 46.54
N GLN A 82 1.52 -4.40 47.24
CA GLN A 82 1.17 -3.98 48.60
C GLN A 82 1.34 -5.07 49.65
N VAL A 83 2.03 -6.17 49.33
CA VAL A 83 2.80 -6.92 50.32
C VAL A 83 4.19 -6.28 50.32
N PRO A 84 4.41 -5.14 51.03
CA PRO A 84 5.72 -4.92 51.59
C PRO A 84 5.95 -6.08 52.54
N ASP A 85 7.15 -6.60 52.52
CA ASP A 85 7.67 -7.62 53.41
C ASP A 85 7.39 -7.23 54.87
N LYS A 86 6.22 -7.63 55.37
CA LYS A 86 5.82 -7.56 56.77
C LYS A 86 6.02 -8.94 57.38
N GLN A 87 7.24 -9.45 57.26
CA GLN A 87 7.83 -10.23 58.34
C GLN A 87 8.58 -9.27 59.25
N GLN A 88 7.86 -8.66 60.19
CA GLN A 88 8.47 -8.24 61.45
C GLN A 88 8.79 -9.49 62.27
N GLN A 89 9.78 -10.24 61.80
CA GLN A 89 10.70 -10.94 62.68
C GLN A 89 11.57 -9.85 63.33
N PRO A 90 11.94 -9.93 64.62
CA PRO A 90 12.99 -9.05 65.15
C PRO A 90 14.24 -9.17 64.27
N PRO A 91 14.95 -8.07 63.97
CA PRO A 91 16.00 -8.07 62.95
C PRO A 91 17.10 -9.08 63.32
N VAL A 92 17.30 -10.05 62.43
CA VAL A 92 18.54 -10.82 62.36
C VAL A 92 19.52 -9.94 61.58
N ALA A 93 20.70 -9.69 62.14
CA ALA A 93 21.77 -8.95 61.46
C ALA A 93 22.12 -9.63 60.11
N GLY A 94 21.81 -8.99 58.97
CA GLY A 94 22.12 -9.56 57.64
C GLY A 94 21.81 -8.73 56.39
N ASP A 95 20.69 -8.01 56.31
CA ASP A 95 20.29 -7.35 55.06
C ASP A 95 20.89 -5.94 54.90
N VAL A 96 21.54 -5.70 53.75
CA VAL A 96 22.14 -4.40 53.39
C VAL A 96 21.16 -3.63 52.50
N HIS A 97 20.73 -2.45 52.94
CA HIS A 97 19.79 -1.60 52.21
C HIS A 97 20.45 -0.83 51.05
N PRO A 98 19.71 -0.49 49.97
CA PRO A 98 20.23 0.39 48.93
C PRO A 98 20.33 1.84 49.42
N ILE A 99 21.35 2.54 48.96
CA ILE A 99 21.47 4.00 49.10
C ILE A 99 20.82 4.66 47.88
N ALA A 100 19.95 5.64 48.12
CA ALA A 100 19.44 6.51 47.07
C ALA A 100 20.35 7.74 46.90
N PHE A 101 20.63 8.08 45.65
CA PHE A 101 21.44 9.22 45.25
C PHE A 101 20.55 10.31 44.65
N ARG A 102 20.79 11.57 45.02
CA ARG A 102 20.13 12.74 44.44
C ARG A 102 21.13 13.88 44.26
N HIS A 103 20.87 14.75 43.29
CA HIS A 103 21.58 16.01 43.15
C HIS A 103 20.54 17.14 43.23
N GLY A 104 20.76 18.12 44.11
CA GLY A 104 19.87 19.27 44.21
C GLY A 104 20.15 20.25 43.07
N GLU A 105 19.11 20.87 42.49
CA GLU A 105 19.24 21.90 41.45
C GLU A 105 20.17 23.05 41.87
N SER A 106 20.13 23.41 43.15
CA SER A 106 20.93 24.51 43.70
C SER A 106 22.41 24.13 43.92
N ARG A 107 22.74 22.83 43.96
CA ARG A 107 24.08 22.31 44.23
C ARG A 107 24.35 21.02 43.41
N PRO A 108 24.46 21.12 42.08
CA PRO A 108 24.59 19.94 41.21
C PRO A 108 25.91 19.17 41.39
N GLY A 109 26.93 19.79 41.99
CA GLY A 109 28.20 19.13 42.32
C GLY A 109 28.21 18.36 43.64
N VAL A 110 27.09 18.36 44.38
CA VAL A 110 26.96 17.67 45.67
C VAL A 110 26.00 16.49 45.52
N VAL A 111 26.47 15.30 45.89
CA VAL A 111 25.66 14.08 45.94
C VAL A 111 24.95 14.03 47.29
N GLU A 112 23.64 14.03 47.30
CA GLU A 112 22.82 13.77 48.47
C GLU A 112 22.51 12.26 48.56
N LEU A 113 22.87 11.67 49.69
CA LEU A 113 22.74 10.26 50.02
C LEU A 113 21.60 10.10 51.01
N SER A 114 20.71 9.13 50.78
CA SER A 114 19.68 8.77 51.76
C SER A 114 19.50 7.26 51.85
N TRP A 115 19.19 6.76 53.04
CA TRP A 115 18.95 5.35 53.33
C TRP A 115 17.78 5.21 54.33
N PRO A 116 17.21 4.02 54.52
CA PRO A 116 16.14 3.82 55.51
C PRO A 116 16.58 4.13 56.95
N ASP A 117 15.65 4.52 57.82
CA ASP A 117 15.96 4.70 59.24
C ASP A 117 16.18 3.36 59.95
N TYR A 118 17.23 3.27 60.76
CA TYR A 118 17.55 2.08 61.55
C TYR A 118 16.73 2.09 62.84
N GLN A 119 15.90 1.07 63.02
CA GLN A 119 15.05 0.94 64.20
C GLN A 119 15.80 0.22 65.33
N ALA A 120 16.40 0.99 66.24
CA ALA A 120 16.96 0.44 67.48
C ALA A 120 15.87 0.30 68.56
N ASN A 121 15.96 -0.75 69.39
CA ASN A 121 15.08 -0.95 70.57
C ASN A 121 15.47 0.01 71.71
N GLY A 122 15.37 1.32 71.46
CA GLY A 122 15.85 2.39 72.34
C GLY A 122 17.36 2.65 72.23
N GLY A 123 17.79 3.83 72.68
CA GLY A 123 19.21 4.23 72.70
C GLY A 123 19.61 5.21 71.60
N VAL A 124 20.92 5.28 71.32
CA VAL A 124 21.58 6.14 70.35
C VAL A 124 21.89 5.33 69.08
N VAL A 125 21.51 5.87 67.92
CA VAL A 125 21.89 5.37 66.59
C VAL A 125 22.79 6.42 65.94
N LEU A 126 23.94 5.99 65.45
CA LEU A 126 24.87 6.81 64.66
C LEU A 126 25.22 6.07 63.38
N TYR A 127 25.27 6.80 62.28
CA TYR A 127 25.72 6.31 60.99
C TYR A 127 27.12 6.82 60.71
N ARG A 128 27.99 5.89 60.30
CA ARG A 128 29.29 6.19 59.70
C ARG A 128 29.18 5.91 58.20
N VAL A 129 29.15 6.98 57.41
CA VAL A 129 29.08 6.93 55.96
C VAL A 129 30.49 7.00 55.42
N VAL A 130 30.90 5.99 54.66
CA VAL A 130 32.22 5.92 54.05
C VAL A 130 32.12 5.71 52.55
N SER A 131 33.13 6.14 51.83
CA SER A 131 33.25 5.93 50.39
C SER A 131 34.61 5.37 50.00
N ALA A 132 34.67 4.69 48.87
CA ALA A 132 35.91 4.39 48.17
C ALA A 132 35.71 4.44 46.66
N GLU A 133 36.75 4.82 45.94
CA GLU A 133 36.78 4.77 44.48
C GLU A 133 37.14 3.37 43.99
N ASP A 134 36.60 2.98 42.84
CA ASP A 134 36.93 1.77 42.06
C ASP A 134 36.65 0.40 42.72
N ARG A 135 36.53 0.32 44.05
CA ARG A 135 36.22 -0.91 44.78
C ARG A 135 35.41 -0.64 46.04
N ALA A 136 34.55 -1.59 46.39
CA ALA A 136 33.80 -1.54 47.64
C ALA A 136 34.75 -1.54 48.87
N PRO A 137 34.50 -0.67 49.88
CA PRO A 137 35.22 -0.74 51.14
C PRO A 137 35.10 -2.12 51.80
N ARG A 138 36.23 -2.65 52.31
CA ARG A 138 36.24 -3.90 53.09
C ARG A 138 35.89 -3.68 54.57
N SER A 139 36.08 -2.47 55.08
CA SER A 139 35.74 -2.05 56.44
C SER A 139 35.53 -0.54 56.48
N SER A 140 34.82 -0.07 57.50
CA SER A 140 34.57 1.36 57.75
C SER A 140 35.80 2.17 58.20
N GLU A 141 36.91 1.48 58.50
CA GLU A 141 38.19 2.08 58.92
C GLU A 141 39.15 2.31 57.75
N ASN A 142 39.01 1.56 56.65
CA ASN A 142 39.91 1.60 55.48
C ASN A 142 39.28 2.31 54.27
N ALA A 143 38.46 3.33 54.52
CA ALA A 143 37.73 4.08 53.50
C ALA A 143 37.62 5.56 53.90
N ASP A 144 37.33 6.41 52.91
CA ASP A 144 37.19 7.84 53.17
C ASP A 144 35.90 8.12 53.93
N LEU A 145 36.01 8.84 55.04
CA LEU A 145 34.85 9.24 55.82
C LEU A 145 34.09 10.35 55.09
N VAL A 146 32.84 10.08 54.72
CA VAL A 146 31.92 11.09 54.15
C VAL A 146 31.24 11.86 55.28
N ALA A 147 30.65 11.14 56.23
CA ALA A 147 29.94 11.74 57.35
C ALA A 147 29.87 10.79 58.55
N ALA A 148 29.80 11.37 59.75
CA ALA A 148 29.35 10.70 60.96
C ALA A 148 28.11 11.45 61.48
N THR A 149 26.93 10.85 61.33
CA THR A 149 25.65 11.57 61.44
C THR A 149 24.60 10.72 62.17
N PRO A 150 23.71 11.32 62.98
CA PRO A 150 22.53 10.62 63.50
C PRO A 150 21.38 10.57 62.48
N LEU A 151 21.48 11.29 61.36
CA LEU A 151 20.46 11.37 60.32
C LEU A 151 20.64 10.23 59.31
N SER A 152 19.54 9.75 58.72
CA SER A 152 19.52 8.79 57.62
C SER A 152 19.86 9.39 56.25
N ALA A 153 20.63 10.47 56.27
CA ALA A 153 21.08 11.17 55.09
C ALA A 153 22.45 11.82 55.33
N ALA A 154 23.22 11.97 54.24
CA ALA A 154 24.50 12.67 54.20
C ALA A 154 24.69 13.34 52.83
N SER A 155 25.65 14.26 52.74
CA SER A 155 26.04 14.88 51.47
C SER A 155 27.53 14.68 51.23
N ASP A 156 27.91 14.37 49.98
CA ASP A 156 29.29 14.30 49.54
C ASP A 156 29.54 15.35 48.45
N ASP A 157 30.42 16.30 48.70
CA ASP A 157 30.80 17.38 47.78
C ASP A 157 32.13 17.11 47.07
N ARG A 158 32.77 15.96 47.33
CA ARG A 158 34.05 15.62 46.71
C ARG A 158 33.83 15.20 45.26
N PRO A 159 34.61 15.74 44.31
CA PRO A 159 34.49 15.35 42.90
C PRO A 159 34.78 13.85 42.73
N LEU A 160 34.06 13.19 41.83
CA LEU A 160 34.38 11.80 41.45
C LEU A 160 35.72 11.78 40.72
N THR A 161 36.64 10.94 41.19
CA THR A 161 37.96 10.76 40.57
C THR A 161 38.07 9.48 39.76
N GLY A 162 37.12 8.55 39.93
CA GLY A 162 36.99 7.31 39.18
C GLY A 162 35.61 7.16 38.51
N PRO A 163 35.40 6.08 37.73
CA PRO A 163 34.10 5.79 37.10
C PRO A 163 32.97 5.46 38.05
N VAL A 164 33.32 4.90 39.21
CA VAL A 164 32.37 4.48 40.21
C VAL A 164 32.89 4.83 41.59
N ARG A 165 31.99 5.38 42.41
CA ARG A 165 32.22 5.56 43.84
C ARG A 165 31.29 4.64 44.61
N TYR A 166 31.88 3.77 45.43
CA TYR A 166 31.15 2.90 46.33
C TYR A 166 30.88 3.65 47.63
N TYR A 167 29.65 3.63 48.09
CA TYR A 167 29.24 4.13 49.39
C TYR A 167 28.79 2.98 50.29
N GLN A 168 29.16 3.06 51.56
CA GLN A 168 28.65 2.18 52.60
C GLN A 168 28.26 2.99 53.83
N VAL A 169 27.13 2.61 54.42
CA VAL A 169 26.62 3.15 55.67
C VAL A 169 26.74 2.07 56.72
N TRP A 170 27.51 2.37 57.75
CA TRP A 170 27.69 1.49 58.90
C TRP A 170 26.93 2.06 60.09
N VAL A 171 26.06 1.25 60.68
CA VAL A 171 25.29 1.64 61.86
C VAL A 171 26.05 1.29 63.13
N ILE A 172 26.02 2.21 64.08
CA ILE A 172 26.59 2.09 65.40
C ILE A 172 25.48 2.37 66.40
N THR A 173 25.18 1.39 67.25
CA THR A 173 24.11 1.48 68.25
C THR A 173 24.66 1.34 69.65
N GLY A 174 24.03 2.02 70.62
CA GLY A 174 24.30 1.81 72.03
C GLY A 174 23.23 2.46 72.90
N THR A 175 23.16 2.05 74.17
CA THR A 175 22.23 2.61 75.17
C THR A 175 22.56 4.07 75.54
N SER A 176 23.80 4.51 75.27
CA SER A 176 24.29 5.89 75.39
C SER A 176 25.31 6.18 74.28
N ARG A 177 25.70 7.45 74.10
CA ARG A 177 26.75 7.81 73.11
C ARG A 177 28.10 7.16 73.43
N ALA A 178 28.47 7.06 74.70
CA ALA A 178 29.72 6.41 75.11
C ALA A 178 29.69 4.90 74.84
N ASP A 179 28.54 4.27 75.10
CA ASP A 179 28.29 2.85 74.81
C ASP A 179 28.37 2.59 73.30
N ALA A 180 27.68 3.41 72.48
CA ALA A 180 27.71 3.30 71.02
C ALA A 180 29.14 3.39 70.46
N LEU A 181 29.99 4.29 70.98
CA LEU A 181 31.38 4.40 70.53
C LEU A 181 32.26 3.19 70.87
N SER A 182 31.81 2.32 71.78
CA SER A 182 32.49 1.08 72.14
C SER A 182 31.98 -0.14 71.36
N THR A 183 30.91 0.00 70.58
CA THR A 183 30.36 -1.09 69.77
C THR A 183 31.00 -1.15 68.39
N ARG A 184 31.00 -2.35 67.80
CA ARG A 184 31.50 -2.55 66.43
C ARG A 184 30.42 -2.08 65.43
N PRO A 185 30.78 -1.24 64.45
CA PRO A 185 29.85 -0.85 63.39
C PRO A 185 29.39 -2.07 62.59
N VAL A 186 28.11 -2.09 62.22
CA VAL A 186 27.50 -3.13 61.37
C VAL A 186 27.14 -2.51 60.02
N LEU A 187 27.45 -3.18 58.91
CA LEU A 187 27.08 -2.70 57.58
C LEU A 187 25.56 -2.69 57.47
N TYR A 188 24.99 -1.54 57.09
CA TYR A 188 23.56 -1.32 57.06
C TYR A 188 23.02 -0.95 55.68
N ALA A 189 23.75 -0.11 54.93
CA ALA A 189 23.38 0.22 53.57
C ALA A 189 24.61 0.30 52.65
N SER A 190 24.42 0.06 51.37
CA SER A 190 25.44 0.24 50.34
C SER A 190 24.83 0.73 49.04
N GLY A 191 25.65 1.35 48.21
CA GLY A 191 25.25 1.80 46.88
C GLY A 191 26.47 2.17 46.06
N VAL A 192 26.30 2.18 44.75
CA VAL A 192 27.35 2.55 43.81
C VAL A 192 26.86 3.71 42.97
N LEU A 193 27.60 4.81 43.02
CA LEU A 193 27.36 5.96 42.16
C LEU A 193 28.22 5.82 40.91
N VAL A 194 27.58 5.81 39.75
CA VAL A 194 28.26 5.77 38.44
C VAL A 194 28.41 7.19 37.92
N ALA A 195 29.62 7.56 37.51
CA ALA A 195 29.87 8.87 36.92
C ALA A 195 29.11 9.05 35.59
N PRO A 196 28.39 10.17 35.39
CA PRO A 196 27.76 10.48 34.10
C PRO A 196 28.80 10.86 33.05
N PRO A 197 28.43 10.88 31.75
CA PRO A 197 29.32 11.39 30.71
C PRO A 197 29.60 12.88 30.92
N GLY A 198 30.85 13.30 30.76
CA GLY A 198 31.28 14.69 30.83
C GLY A 198 31.21 15.36 29.45
N GLU A 199 31.23 16.70 29.44
CA GLU A 199 31.30 17.51 28.21
C GLU A 199 30.25 17.13 27.14
N VAL A 200 29.04 16.80 27.58
CA VAL A 200 27.97 16.37 26.68
C VAL A 200 27.53 17.55 25.80
N ALA A 201 27.67 17.37 24.50
CA ALA A 201 27.19 18.29 23.48
C ALA A 201 26.38 17.51 22.44
N ILE A 202 25.09 17.77 22.39
CA ILE A 202 24.17 17.17 21.41
C ILE A 202 23.61 18.31 20.56
N ARG A 203 23.75 18.20 19.24
CA ARG A 203 23.33 19.23 18.29
C ARG A 203 22.74 18.61 17.03
N GLU A 204 21.88 19.37 16.38
CA GLU A 204 21.39 19.04 15.05
C GLU A 204 22.35 19.55 13.97
N ASP A 205 22.47 18.78 12.90
CA ASP A 205 23.18 19.14 11.67
C ASP A 205 22.48 18.50 10.46
N SER A 206 21.82 19.32 9.64
CA SER A 206 21.21 18.92 8.37
C SER A 206 20.19 17.76 8.48
N GLY A 207 19.44 17.69 9.57
CA GLY A 207 18.47 16.65 9.91
C GLY A 207 19.05 15.43 10.61
N LEU A 208 20.36 15.40 10.87
CA LEU A 208 21.01 14.41 11.73
C LEU A 208 21.19 14.99 13.13
N VAL A 209 21.03 14.16 14.16
CA VAL A 209 21.41 14.57 15.52
C VAL A 209 22.73 13.92 15.89
N ILE A 210 23.71 14.74 16.27
CA ILE A 210 25.07 14.31 16.57
C ILE A 210 25.35 14.65 18.03
N GLY A 211 25.65 13.61 18.81
CA GLY A 211 26.13 13.75 20.19
C GLY A 211 27.63 13.49 20.29
N LYS A 212 28.30 14.25 21.16
CA LYS A 212 29.67 14.03 21.61
C LYS A 212 29.76 14.19 23.12
N TRP A 213 30.66 13.43 23.72
CA TRP A 213 30.94 13.48 25.16
C TRP A 213 32.30 12.85 25.47
N THR A 214 32.72 13.04 26.72
CA THR A 214 33.86 12.36 27.34
C THR A 214 33.34 11.33 28.34
N SER A 215 33.48 10.04 28.03
CA SER A 215 33.07 8.97 28.95
C SER A 215 34.12 8.74 30.04
N PRO A 216 33.72 8.47 31.30
CA PRO A 216 34.64 8.00 32.33
C PRO A 216 35.45 6.75 31.91
N PRO A 217 36.64 6.53 32.51
CA PRO A 217 37.35 5.25 32.39
C PRO A 217 36.44 4.06 32.77
N ALA A 218 36.63 2.84 32.28
CA ALA A 218 35.75 1.68 32.59
C ALA A 218 34.24 1.78 32.19
N THR A 219 33.77 2.87 31.56
CA THR A 219 32.46 2.87 30.89
C THR A 219 32.43 1.80 29.79
N ARG A 220 31.50 0.85 29.92
CA ARG A 220 31.27 -0.23 28.94
C ARG A 220 30.59 0.33 27.70
N ALA A 221 29.53 1.10 27.90
CA ALA A 221 28.77 1.74 26.84
C ALA A 221 28.11 3.02 27.34
N VAL A 222 27.69 3.88 26.42
CA VAL A 222 26.78 5.00 26.70
C VAL A 222 25.45 4.71 26.02
N HIS A 223 24.40 4.60 26.83
CA HIS A 223 23.05 4.40 26.33
C HIS A 223 22.46 5.74 25.91
N VAL A 224 21.85 5.79 24.73
CA VAL A 224 21.24 6.97 24.14
C VAL A 224 19.75 6.71 23.96
N TYR A 225 18.92 7.66 24.40
CA TYR A 225 17.47 7.60 24.29
C TYR A 225 16.96 8.82 23.54
N ARG A 226 16.05 8.61 22.58
CA ARG A 226 15.35 9.69 21.85
C ARG A 226 13.89 9.72 22.30
N ILE A 227 13.55 10.68 23.14
CA ILE A 227 12.21 10.80 23.73
C ILE A 227 11.50 11.99 23.09
N PRO A 228 10.30 11.85 22.48
CA PRO A 228 9.51 12.99 22.04
C PRO A 228 9.32 13.99 23.18
N LEU A 229 9.56 15.29 22.93
CA LEU A 229 9.60 16.28 24.01
C LEU A 229 8.27 16.37 24.78
N GLU A 230 7.14 16.16 24.09
CA GLU A 230 5.79 16.14 24.69
C GLU A 230 5.59 14.98 25.68
N GLU A 231 6.34 13.89 25.50
CA GLU A 231 6.27 12.71 26.35
C GLU A 231 7.33 12.72 27.44
N ALA A 232 8.34 13.60 27.35
CA ALA A 232 9.52 13.60 28.21
C ALA A 232 9.25 14.02 29.66
N ASP A 233 8.14 14.72 29.93
CA ASP A 233 7.74 15.19 31.25
C ASP A 233 6.57 14.38 31.86
N GLY A 234 6.18 13.26 31.23
CA GLY A 234 5.09 12.40 31.72
C GLY A 234 5.47 11.58 32.97
N PRO A 235 4.53 11.28 33.87
CA PRO A 235 4.80 10.40 35.01
C PRO A 235 5.04 8.94 34.53
N ALA A 236 6.14 8.34 34.99
CA ALA A 236 6.49 6.92 34.75
C ALA A 236 6.65 6.52 33.27
N ILE A 237 7.53 7.22 32.54
CA ILE A 237 7.92 6.85 31.18
C ILE A 237 8.77 5.56 31.22
N ASP A 238 8.37 4.53 30.48
CA ASP A 238 9.24 3.40 30.18
C ASP A 238 10.32 3.84 29.17
N GLU A 239 11.47 4.29 29.68
CA GLU A 239 12.60 4.76 28.88
C GLU A 239 13.12 3.70 27.91
N SER A 240 12.94 2.40 28.20
CA SER A 240 13.51 1.32 27.40
C SER A 240 13.02 1.32 25.95
N ARG A 241 11.78 1.78 25.72
CA ARG A 241 11.16 1.90 24.39
C ARG A 241 11.80 2.98 23.50
N TYR A 242 12.51 3.92 24.11
CA TYR A 242 13.14 5.06 23.44
C TYR A 242 14.63 4.88 23.21
N ARG A 243 15.19 3.75 23.65
CA ARG A 243 16.60 3.45 23.43
C ARG A 243 16.87 3.32 21.94
N ILE A 244 17.76 4.15 21.43
CA ILE A 244 18.24 4.09 20.05
C ILE A 244 19.65 3.51 20.01
N LEU A 245 20.05 3.03 18.83
CA LEU A 245 21.41 2.54 18.58
C LEU A 245 21.86 1.45 19.58
N ALA A 246 20.95 0.56 20.01
CA ALA A 246 21.20 -0.36 21.13
C ALA A 246 22.39 -1.33 20.91
N ASP A 247 22.77 -1.58 19.67
CA ASP A 247 23.82 -2.55 19.30
C ASP A 247 25.26 -2.02 19.44
N GLY A 248 25.44 -0.72 19.73
CA GLY A 248 26.76 -0.08 19.82
C GLY A 248 27.15 0.39 21.22
N GLU A 249 28.45 0.57 21.46
CA GLU A 249 28.98 1.06 22.75
C GLU A 249 28.92 2.60 22.88
N HIS A 250 28.99 3.34 21.78
CA HIS A 250 28.86 4.83 21.73
C HIS A 250 29.73 5.60 22.74
N ARG A 251 30.93 5.11 23.08
CA ARG A 251 31.74 5.68 24.17
C ARG A 251 32.23 7.11 23.96
N THR A 252 32.17 7.64 22.74
CA THR A 252 32.65 9.00 22.41
C THR A 252 31.56 9.89 21.78
N GLY A 253 30.38 9.35 21.53
CA GLY A 253 29.31 10.05 20.82
C GLY A 253 28.42 9.12 20.00
N PHE A 254 27.46 9.73 19.31
CA PHE A 254 26.52 9.03 18.42
C PHE A 254 26.12 9.90 17.22
N VAL A 255 25.54 9.27 16.21
CA VAL A 255 24.80 9.92 15.12
C VAL A 255 23.44 9.26 15.00
N ASP A 256 22.38 10.03 15.12
CA ASP A 256 21.01 9.59 14.90
C ASP A 256 20.47 10.14 13.58
N SER A 257 20.21 9.24 12.65
CA SER A 257 19.59 9.51 11.35
C SER A 257 18.10 9.15 11.30
N GLY A 258 17.55 8.56 12.37
CA GLY A 258 16.16 8.14 12.44
C GLY A 258 15.23 9.18 13.06
N ALA A 259 15.73 10.37 13.40
CA ALA A 259 14.95 11.43 14.02
C ALA A 259 14.05 12.09 12.97
N THR A 260 12.76 12.26 13.28
CA THR A 260 11.83 12.88 12.35
C THR A 260 12.10 14.38 12.29
N ARG A 261 12.36 14.90 11.09
CA ARG A 261 12.52 16.35 10.87
C ARG A 261 11.22 17.09 11.24
N GLY A 262 11.36 18.28 11.80
CA GLY A 262 10.26 19.10 12.30
C GLY A 262 9.79 18.75 13.72
N MET A 263 10.34 17.69 14.32
CA MET A 263 10.00 17.26 15.69
C MET A 263 11.03 17.77 16.70
N ARG A 264 10.59 17.86 17.95
CA ARG A 264 11.41 18.18 19.11
C ARG A 264 11.58 16.94 19.99
N TYR A 265 12.82 16.66 20.36
CA TYR A 265 13.17 15.50 21.18
C TYR A 265 14.02 15.92 22.38
N ARG A 266 13.84 15.21 23.49
CA ARG A 266 14.82 15.14 24.57
C ARG A 266 15.74 13.96 24.32
N TYR A 267 17.02 14.24 24.09
CA TYR A 267 18.06 13.21 24.07
C TYR A 267 18.59 13.02 25.47
N ARG A 268 18.47 11.80 25.98
CA ARG A 268 18.98 11.39 27.30
C ARG A 268 20.15 10.44 27.12
N VAL A 269 21.26 10.70 27.80
CA VAL A 269 22.45 9.83 27.77
C VAL A 269 22.84 9.36 29.17
N ARG A 270 23.22 8.08 29.29
CA ARG A 270 23.64 7.44 30.56
C ARG A 270 24.86 6.55 30.32
N CYS A 271 25.87 6.66 31.18
CA CYS A 271 26.99 5.71 31.18
C CYS A 271 26.54 4.38 31.79
N ALA A 272 26.89 3.29 31.13
CA ALA A 272 26.71 1.93 31.61
C ALA A 272 28.06 1.33 32.03
N VAL A 273 28.14 0.80 33.24
CA VAL A 273 29.33 0.15 33.81
C VAL A 273 28.96 -1.20 34.40
N ASP A 274 29.88 -2.16 34.30
CA ASP A 274 29.74 -3.46 34.95
C ASP A 274 30.22 -3.36 36.41
N VAL A 275 29.31 -3.52 37.37
CA VAL A 275 29.58 -3.48 38.81
C VAL A 275 29.15 -4.82 39.40
N ASP A 276 30.10 -5.59 39.92
CA ASP A 276 29.86 -6.90 40.53
C ASP A 276 29.03 -7.87 39.65
N GLY A 277 29.19 -7.78 38.33
CA GLY A 277 28.48 -8.61 37.34
C GLY A 277 27.10 -8.10 36.92
N ALA A 278 26.67 -6.95 37.42
CA ALA A 278 25.43 -6.28 37.01
C ALA A 278 25.74 -4.94 36.30
N VAL A 279 24.95 -4.62 35.27
CA VAL A 279 25.07 -3.32 34.59
C VAL A 279 24.37 -2.26 35.43
N GLN A 280 25.13 -1.24 35.84
CA GLN A 280 24.63 -0.05 36.53
C GLN A 280 24.69 1.15 35.59
N LEU A 281 23.66 1.99 35.66
CA LEU A 281 23.57 3.21 34.86
C LEU A 281 23.87 4.44 35.71
N SER A 282 24.51 5.44 35.11
CA SER A 282 24.64 6.78 35.70
C SER A 282 23.29 7.49 35.78
N GLU A 283 23.28 8.59 36.54
CA GLU A 283 22.29 9.65 36.37
C GLU A 283 22.26 10.14 34.91
N PRO A 284 21.08 10.57 34.42
CA PRO A 284 20.93 11.01 33.03
C PRO A 284 21.52 12.40 32.81
N VAL A 285 22.06 12.61 31.60
CA VAL A 285 22.32 13.95 31.06
C VAL A 285 21.39 14.17 29.89
N ASP A 286 20.62 15.25 29.93
CA ASP A 286 19.59 15.57 28.93
C ASP A 286 19.98 16.75 28.06
N ALA A 287 19.59 16.69 26.79
CA ALA A 287 19.64 17.82 25.87
C ALA A 287 18.40 17.84 24.97
N ASP A 288 17.68 18.95 24.95
CA ASP A 288 16.52 19.15 24.09
C ASP A 288 16.99 19.65 22.71
N VAL A 289 16.57 18.97 21.65
CA VAL A 289 16.98 19.23 20.26
C VAL A 289 15.75 19.34 19.37
N GLU A 290 15.69 20.41 18.58
CA GLU A 290 14.73 20.56 17.49
C GLU A 290 15.38 20.09 16.19
N VAL A 291 14.72 19.18 15.47
CA VAL A 291 15.26 18.66 14.21
C VAL A 291 14.79 19.55 13.06
N SER A 292 15.70 20.27 12.41
CA SER A 292 15.36 21.19 11.32
C SER A 292 14.66 20.46 10.15
N ALA A 293 13.50 20.98 9.74
CA ALA A 293 12.80 20.62 8.51
C ALA A 293 12.73 21.83 7.58
N VAL A 294 12.90 21.62 6.27
CA VAL A 294 12.73 22.68 5.27
C VAL A 294 11.34 22.54 4.67
N LEU A 295 10.54 23.60 4.80
CA LEU A 295 9.26 23.70 4.11
C LEU A 295 9.51 24.00 2.62
N ALA A 296 9.56 22.94 1.80
CA ALA A 296 9.86 23.03 0.37
C ALA A 296 8.68 22.56 -0.49
N ALA A 297 8.42 23.29 -1.58
CA ALA A 297 7.44 22.92 -2.57
C ALA A 297 7.87 21.66 -3.34
N VAL A 298 6.97 20.69 -3.49
CA VAL A 298 7.19 19.54 -4.39
C VAL A 298 7.02 20.00 -5.84
N THR A 299 8.10 20.02 -6.62
CA THR A 299 8.08 20.51 -8.01
C THR A 299 8.08 19.40 -9.07
N ASP A 300 8.38 18.17 -8.67
CA ASP A 300 8.68 17.03 -9.54
C ASP A 300 7.62 15.90 -9.46
N ILE A 301 6.37 16.26 -9.14
CA ILE A 301 5.28 15.28 -9.08
C ILE A 301 5.00 14.66 -10.46
N SER A 302 4.79 13.34 -10.48
CA SER A 302 4.34 12.57 -11.64
C SER A 302 3.03 11.86 -11.34
N VAL A 303 2.24 11.64 -12.39
CA VAL A 303 1.01 10.85 -12.36
C VAL A 303 1.07 9.85 -13.50
N ASP A 304 0.93 8.57 -13.17
CA ASP A 304 1.02 7.46 -14.10
C ASP A 304 -0.28 6.65 -14.05
N THR A 305 -1.06 6.69 -15.14
CA THR A 305 -2.37 6.02 -15.22
C THR A 305 -2.20 4.54 -15.55
N ALA A 306 -2.94 3.68 -14.86
CA ALA A 306 -2.97 2.24 -15.12
C ALA A 306 -3.53 1.94 -16.52
N PHE A 307 -3.20 0.75 -17.06
CA PHE A 307 -3.64 0.32 -18.40
C PHE A 307 -5.16 0.22 -18.55
N ASP A 308 -5.86 -0.13 -17.48
CA ASP A 308 -7.34 -0.17 -17.42
C ASP A 308 -7.97 1.23 -17.31
N GLY A 309 -7.17 2.27 -17.06
CA GLY A 309 -7.61 3.63 -16.85
C GLY A 309 -8.37 3.87 -15.54
N GLU A 310 -8.63 2.86 -14.71
CA GLU A 310 -9.51 2.97 -13.53
C GLU A 310 -8.79 3.56 -12.32
N SER A 311 -7.46 3.50 -12.32
CA SER A 311 -6.63 4.03 -11.26
C SER A 311 -5.36 4.69 -11.80
N PHE A 312 -4.69 5.45 -10.94
CA PHE A 312 -3.39 6.05 -11.23
C PHE A 312 -2.50 6.03 -10.00
N ASP A 313 -1.20 6.04 -10.26
CA ASP A 313 -0.16 6.18 -9.25
C ASP A 313 0.37 7.61 -9.26
N VAL A 314 0.75 8.10 -8.09
CA VAL A 314 1.33 9.43 -7.90
C VAL A 314 2.71 9.28 -7.27
N SER A 315 3.73 9.93 -7.83
CA SER A 315 5.08 9.88 -7.28
C SER A 315 5.75 11.26 -7.19
N TRP A 316 6.61 11.47 -6.19
CA TRP A 316 7.36 12.73 -5.99
C TRP A 316 8.65 12.50 -5.20
N ALA A 317 9.57 13.47 -5.21
CA ALA A 317 10.72 13.46 -4.29
C ALA A 317 10.33 13.94 -2.89
N ALA A 318 10.72 13.21 -1.84
CA ALA A 318 10.37 13.56 -0.47
C ALA A 318 11.09 14.85 -0.01
N PRO A 319 10.39 15.93 0.37
CA PRO A 319 11.01 17.19 0.79
C PRO A 319 11.55 17.17 2.23
N GLY A 320 11.54 16.01 2.91
CA GLY A 320 11.95 15.87 4.30
C GLY A 320 10.89 16.35 5.32
N ALA A 321 9.68 16.65 4.86
CA ALA A 321 8.49 16.96 5.66
C ALA A 321 7.29 16.18 5.11
N GLU A 322 6.16 16.21 5.83
CA GLU A 322 4.92 15.55 5.39
C GLU A 322 4.42 16.15 4.08
N VAL A 323 4.00 15.30 3.14
CA VAL A 323 3.36 15.72 1.90
C VAL A 323 1.96 15.14 1.83
N ALA A 324 0.96 16.02 1.81
CA ALA A 324 -0.43 15.69 1.54
C ALA A 324 -0.72 15.85 0.04
N ILE A 325 -1.37 14.86 -0.57
CA ILE A 325 -1.81 14.94 -1.98
C ILE A 325 -3.30 15.26 -2.01
N TYR A 326 -3.67 16.30 -2.76
CA TYR A 326 -5.06 16.68 -2.99
C TYR A 326 -5.47 16.35 -4.42
N LEU A 327 -6.68 15.81 -4.58
CA LEU A 327 -7.29 15.48 -5.86
C LEU A 327 -8.56 16.32 -6.06
N SER A 328 -8.55 17.23 -7.02
CA SER A 328 -9.68 18.16 -7.26
C SER A 328 -10.12 18.17 -8.72
N GLN A 329 -11.40 18.46 -8.98
CA GLN A 329 -11.93 18.56 -10.35
C GLN A 329 -11.51 19.86 -11.03
N THR A 330 -11.33 20.91 -10.23
CA THR A 330 -10.83 22.21 -10.66
C THR A 330 -9.49 22.47 -9.97
N GLY A 331 -8.53 23.01 -10.70
CA GLY A 331 -7.21 23.33 -10.13
C GLY A 331 -7.32 24.39 -9.03
N PRO A 332 -6.33 24.45 -8.12
CA PRO A 332 -6.30 25.47 -7.08
C PRO A 332 -6.24 26.88 -7.68
N SER A 333 -6.67 27.87 -6.90
CA SER A 333 -6.70 29.27 -7.33
C SER A 333 -5.33 29.74 -7.85
N ALA A 334 -5.32 30.46 -8.97
CA ALA A 334 -4.10 30.91 -9.62
C ALA A 334 -3.28 31.85 -8.70
N GLY A 335 -1.97 31.64 -8.64
CA GLY A 335 -1.04 32.45 -7.84
C GLY A 335 -0.57 31.82 -6.52
N SER A 336 -1.16 30.70 -6.09
CA SER A 336 -0.83 30.05 -4.80
C SER A 336 0.33 29.06 -4.86
N VAL A 337 0.86 28.74 -6.05
CA VAL A 337 1.98 27.80 -6.22
C VAL A 337 3.25 28.39 -5.61
N SER A 338 3.95 27.62 -4.79
CA SER A 338 5.17 28.03 -4.08
C SER A 338 5.01 29.19 -3.08
N THR A 339 3.77 29.56 -2.72
CA THR A 339 3.52 30.52 -1.63
C THR A 339 3.29 29.75 -0.34
N GLU A 340 4.00 30.14 0.73
CA GLU A 340 3.74 29.63 2.07
C GLU A 340 2.43 30.21 2.62
N LEU A 341 1.58 29.34 3.12
CA LEU A 341 0.27 29.65 3.66
C LEU A 341 0.11 29.00 5.05
N PRO A 342 -0.72 29.54 5.94
CA PRO A 342 -1.26 28.75 7.04
C PRO A 342 -1.99 27.50 6.51
N GLU A 343 -1.85 26.36 7.18
CA GLU A 343 -2.49 25.10 6.77
C GLU A 343 -4.02 25.23 6.71
N ASN A 344 -4.62 25.97 7.64
CA ASN A 344 -6.06 26.23 7.65
C ASN A 344 -6.54 27.16 6.51
N ALA A 345 -5.63 27.77 5.75
CA ALA A 345 -5.97 28.57 4.57
C ALA A 345 -6.05 27.73 3.28
N LEU A 346 -5.74 26.43 3.33
CA LEU A 346 -5.78 25.54 2.15
C LEU A 346 -7.17 25.46 1.52
N GLU A 347 -8.23 25.49 2.32
CA GLU A 347 -9.61 25.48 1.84
C GLU A 347 -9.92 26.72 0.98
N GLN A 348 -9.37 27.89 1.34
CA GLN A 348 -9.58 29.15 0.62
C GLN A 348 -8.95 29.14 -0.78
N VAL A 349 -7.94 28.31 -1.00
CA VAL A 349 -7.31 28.12 -2.32
C VAL A 349 -7.91 26.94 -3.11
N GLY A 350 -8.96 26.31 -2.59
CA GLY A 350 -9.69 25.22 -3.24
C GLY A 350 -9.20 23.82 -2.85
N LEU A 351 -8.40 23.68 -1.79
CA LEU A 351 -7.87 22.41 -1.29
C LEU A 351 -8.52 22.07 0.06
N ALA A 352 -9.80 21.68 0.01
CA ALA A 352 -10.57 21.29 1.19
C ALA A 352 -10.12 19.92 1.74
N PRO A 353 -10.27 19.65 3.05
CA PRO A 353 -9.80 18.41 3.68
C PRO A 353 -10.38 17.11 3.12
N ASP A 354 -11.56 17.14 2.51
CA ASP A 354 -12.21 16.01 1.85
C ASP A 354 -11.57 15.63 0.51
N LEU A 355 -10.86 16.57 -0.12
CA LEU A 355 -10.10 16.35 -1.36
C LEU A 355 -8.72 15.72 -1.09
N ARG A 356 -8.29 15.64 0.18
CA ARG A 356 -7.03 15.03 0.58
C ARG A 356 -7.08 13.51 0.44
N LEU A 357 -6.18 12.97 -0.36
CA LEU A 357 -5.98 11.53 -0.51
C LEU A 357 -5.41 10.93 0.79
N ARG A 358 -5.90 9.74 1.14
CA ARG A 358 -5.58 9.02 2.39
C ARG A 358 -4.87 7.69 2.17
N GLN A 359 -4.57 7.38 0.91
CA GLN A 359 -3.86 6.18 0.51
C GLN A 359 -2.48 6.14 1.17
N PRO A 360 -2.00 4.95 1.57
CA PRO A 360 -0.67 4.81 2.13
C PRO A 360 0.39 5.20 1.10
N VAL A 361 1.51 5.73 1.61
CA VAL A 361 2.68 6.08 0.81
C VAL A 361 3.84 5.17 1.13
N ALA A 362 4.63 4.81 0.13
CA ALA A 362 5.85 4.02 0.27
C ALA A 362 7.05 4.79 -0.29
N ASN A 363 8.17 4.75 0.42
CA ASN A 363 9.44 5.29 -0.09
C ASN A 363 10.18 4.21 -0.89
N GLN A 364 10.63 4.57 -2.09
CA GLN A 364 11.37 3.72 -2.99
C GLN A 364 12.72 4.35 -3.32
N THR A 365 13.79 3.64 -2.99
CA THR A 365 15.15 4.02 -3.41
C THR A 365 15.32 3.71 -4.89
N GLN A 366 15.72 4.73 -5.64
CA GLN A 366 16.02 4.65 -7.06
C GLN A 366 17.45 4.13 -7.28
N PRO A 367 17.77 3.60 -8.48
CA PRO A 367 19.12 3.11 -8.79
C PRO A 367 20.23 4.15 -8.65
N ASP A 368 19.90 5.43 -8.77
CA ASP A 368 20.82 6.56 -8.61
C ASP A 368 21.04 6.96 -7.13
N GLY A 369 20.42 6.23 -6.19
CA GLY A 369 20.47 6.50 -4.75
C GLY A 369 19.47 7.57 -4.27
N SER A 370 18.71 8.21 -5.16
CA SER A 370 17.63 9.11 -4.78
C SER A 370 16.45 8.33 -4.18
N THR A 371 15.60 9.00 -3.39
CA THR A 371 14.37 8.38 -2.85
C THR A 371 13.16 9.09 -3.44
N ARG A 372 12.26 8.33 -4.08
CA ARG A 372 10.92 8.81 -4.43
C ARG A 372 9.90 8.24 -3.45
N THR A 373 8.87 9.02 -3.15
CA THR A 373 7.67 8.57 -2.47
C THR A 373 6.62 8.23 -3.52
N LEU A 374 5.90 7.12 -3.31
CA LEU A 374 4.89 6.59 -4.20
C LEU A 374 3.57 6.39 -3.45
N MET A 375 2.48 6.84 -4.05
CA MET A 375 1.10 6.56 -3.66
C MET A 375 0.45 5.76 -4.78
N THR A 376 0.13 4.49 -4.53
CA THR A 376 -0.38 3.58 -5.57
C THR A 376 -1.88 3.40 -5.54
N GLY A 377 -2.46 3.07 -6.69
CA GLY A 377 -3.84 2.61 -6.82
C GLY A 377 -4.87 3.67 -6.42
N VAL A 378 -4.61 4.95 -6.72
CA VAL A 378 -5.59 6.01 -6.49
C VAL A 378 -6.75 5.81 -7.48
N PRO A 379 -7.98 5.52 -7.00
CA PRO A 379 -9.09 5.27 -7.89
C PRO A 379 -9.52 6.56 -8.59
N TRP A 380 -9.90 6.43 -9.86
CA TRP A 380 -10.40 7.56 -10.62
C TRP A 380 -11.79 7.98 -10.14
N PRO A 381 -12.03 9.28 -9.83
CA PRO A 381 -13.35 9.73 -9.42
C PRO A 381 -14.41 9.55 -10.51
N GLN A 382 -15.59 9.06 -10.13
CA GLN A 382 -16.68 8.80 -11.07
C GLN A 382 -17.12 10.08 -11.79
N GLY A 383 -17.26 9.99 -13.12
CA GLY A 383 -17.75 11.09 -13.96
C GLY A 383 -16.73 12.19 -14.25
N TRP A 384 -15.52 12.09 -13.72
CA TRP A 384 -14.46 13.06 -14.01
C TRP A 384 -13.66 12.58 -15.23
N SER A 385 -13.46 13.44 -16.23
CA SER A 385 -12.53 13.17 -17.33
C SER A 385 -11.15 13.84 -17.11
N ARG A 386 -11.07 14.72 -16.13
CA ARG A 386 -9.88 15.46 -15.76
C ARG A 386 -9.86 15.65 -14.25
N ALA A 387 -8.69 15.49 -13.66
CA ALA A 387 -8.42 15.78 -12.27
C ALA A 387 -7.12 16.58 -12.14
N TYR A 388 -7.01 17.36 -11.07
CA TYR A 388 -5.82 18.12 -10.71
C TYR A 388 -5.22 17.51 -9.46
N VAL A 389 -3.99 17.05 -9.57
CA VAL A 389 -3.22 16.47 -8.47
C VAL A 389 -2.28 17.54 -7.94
N THR A 390 -2.50 17.95 -6.68
CA THR A 390 -1.73 19.03 -6.05
C THR A 390 -1.02 18.48 -4.80
N PRO A 391 0.32 18.41 -4.80
CA PRO A 391 1.07 18.10 -3.60
C PRO A 391 1.16 19.33 -2.70
N VAL A 392 1.03 19.13 -1.40
CA VAL A 392 1.16 20.16 -0.37
C VAL A 392 2.12 19.66 0.70
N THR A 393 3.24 20.35 0.88
CA THR A 393 4.16 20.05 1.99
C THR A 393 3.66 20.77 3.24
N ILE A 394 3.49 20.04 4.35
CA ILE A 394 2.95 20.55 5.62
C ILE A 394 4.03 20.44 6.70
N LEU A 395 4.22 21.52 7.47
CA LEU A 395 5.17 21.58 8.58
C LEU A 395 4.71 22.63 9.60
N ALA A 396 4.56 22.25 10.87
CA ALA A 396 4.25 23.17 11.98
C ALA A 396 3.07 24.14 11.71
N GLY A 397 1.98 23.64 11.12
CA GLY A 397 0.79 24.44 10.78
C GLY A 397 0.97 25.38 9.59
N ARG A 398 2.09 25.28 8.86
CA ARG A 398 2.35 25.93 7.58
C ARG A 398 2.25 24.91 6.46
N ALA A 399 1.84 25.40 5.29
CA ALA A 399 1.69 24.62 4.08
C ALA A 399 2.33 25.36 2.90
N VAL A 400 3.01 24.62 2.02
CA VAL A 400 3.47 25.13 0.73
C VAL A 400 2.91 24.24 -0.38
N LEU A 401 2.20 24.86 -1.33
CA LEU A 401 1.70 24.17 -2.51
C LEU A 401 2.86 23.90 -3.46
N GLY A 402 3.00 22.64 -3.86
CA GLY A 402 3.85 22.23 -4.95
C GLY A 402 3.21 22.46 -6.32
N ARG A 403 3.85 21.91 -7.34
CA ARG A 403 3.38 21.97 -8.72
C ARG A 403 2.13 21.12 -8.88
N THR A 404 1.01 21.73 -9.25
CA THR A 404 -0.18 20.99 -9.67
C THR A 404 0.03 20.37 -11.06
N VAL A 405 -0.34 19.10 -11.21
CA VAL A 405 -0.36 18.39 -12.50
C VAL A 405 -1.80 18.01 -12.84
N SER A 406 -2.20 18.22 -14.09
CA SER A 406 -3.47 17.69 -14.58
C SER A 406 -3.32 16.24 -15.03
N ALA A 407 -4.14 15.35 -14.49
CA ALA A 407 -4.34 14.01 -15.01
C ALA A 407 -5.61 14.00 -15.86
N VAL A 408 -5.63 13.19 -16.92
CA VAL A 408 -6.82 13.00 -17.77
C VAL A 408 -7.16 11.52 -17.85
N HIS A 409 -8.45 11.25 -17.92
CA HIS A 409 -9.01 9.92 -18.09
C HIS A 409 -10.05 9.97 -19.20
N THR A 410 -10.05 8.91 -20.00
CA THR A 410 -11.08 8.69 -21.01
C THR A 410 -11.92 7.50 -20.59
N GLY A 411 -13.22 7.58 -20.82
CA GLY A 411 -14.13 6.45 -20.65
C GLY A 411 -13.79 5.28 -21.58
N THR A 412 -14.48 4.15 -21.36
CA THR A 412 -14.37 2.96 -22.20
C THR A 412 -15.19 3.10 -23.48
N ILE A 413 -14.68 2.56 -24.59
CA ILE A 413 -15.43 2.48 -25.84
C ILE A 413 -16.41 1.30 -25.77
N ARG A 414 -17.68 1.55 -26.12
CA ARG A 414 -18.77 0.57 -26.09
C ARG A 414 -19.51 0.54 -27.43
N ASP A 415 -20.37 -0.46 -27.59
CA ASP A 415 -21.24 -0.63 -28.76
C ASP A 415 -20.51 -0.52 -30.11
N VAL A 416 -19.33 -1.15 -30.18
CA VAL A 416 -18.50 -1.14 -31.37
C VAL A 416 -19.13 -2.02 -32.44
N GLU A 417 -19.50 -1.40 -33.57
CA GLU A 417 -20.09 -2.08 -34.72
C GLU A 417 -19.36 -1.68 -36.01
N LEU A 418 -19.02 -2.67 -36.82
CA LEU A 418 -18.45 -2.47 -38.15
C LEU A 418 -19.46 -2.94 -39.20
N VAL A 419 -20.03 -2.00 -39.93
CA VAL A 419 -20.97 -2.29 -41.02
C VAL A 419 -20.25 -2.30 -42.36
N GLU A 420 -20.38 -3.40 -43.09
CA GLU A 420 -19.82 -3.64 -44.41
C GLU A 420 -20.91 -3.45 -45.48
N TYR A 421 -20.91 -2.31 -46.16
CA TYR A 421 -21.74 -2.01 -47.31
C TYR A 421 -21.00 -2.32 -48.59
N CYS A 422 -20.79 -3.59 -48.92
CA CYS A 422 -20.14 -4.05 -50.15
C CYS A 422 -18.82 -3.34 -50.50
N ASN A 423 -18.84 -2.09 -51.00
CA ASN A 423 -17.69 -1.24 -51.29
C ASN A 423 -17.29 -0.24 -50.18
N LYS A 424 -17.99 -0.20 -49.04
CA LYS A 424 -17.73 0.77 -47.95
C LYS A 424 -17.79 0.10 -46.59
N GLN A 425 -16.87 0.48 -45.69
CA GLN A 425 -16.89 0.05 -44.29
C GLN A 425 -17.05 1.24 -43.37
N VAL A 426 -18.03 1.17 -42.47
CA VAL A 426 -18.29 2.20 -41.46
C VAL A 426 -18.21 1.57 -40.08
N LEU A 427 -17.31 2.11 -39.27
CA LEU A 427 -17.11 1.73 -37.88
C LEU A 427 -17.80 2.76 -36.97
N THR A 428 -18.74 2.29 -36.16
CA THR A 428 -19.48 3.09 -35.18
C THR A 428 -19.25 2.54 -33.77
N PHE A 429 -19.34 3.41 -32.78
CA PHE A 429 -19.20 3.12 -31.35
C PHE A 429 -19.78 4.26 -30.50
N GLU A 430 -20.08 3.99 -29.23
CA GLU A 430 -20.40 5.04 -28.26
C GLU A 430 -19.17 5.92 -28.03
N TRP A 431 -19.33 7.25 -28.15
CA TRP A 431 -18.20 8.14 -27.97
C TRP A 431 -17.72 8.14 -26.50
N PRO A 432 -16.44 7.81 -26.24
CA PRO A 432 -15.93 7.69 -24.88
C PRO A 432 -15.81 9.07 -24.21
N ALA A 433 -16.38 9.21 -23.02
CA ALA A 433 -16.35 10.45 -22.24
C ALA A 433 -14.91 10.94 -22.03
N GLY A 434 -14.66 12.23 -22.24
CA GLY A 434 -13.34 12.84 -22.04
C GLY A 434 -12.32 12.62 -23.17
N ALA A 435 -12.65 11.82 -24.19
CA ALA A 435 -11.78 11.63 -25.34
C ALA A 435 -11.84 12.82 -26.30
N ALA A 436 -10.67 13.26 -26.75
CA ALA A 436 -10.49 14.22 -27.84
C ALA A 436 -10.54 13.54 -29.21
N GLY A 437 -10.21 12.25 -29.28
CA GLY A 437 -10.27 11.44 -30.48
C GLY A 437 -10.27 9.95 -30.16
N VAL A 438 -10.53 9.13 -31.16
CA VAL A 438 -10.37 7.67 -31.09
C VAL A 438 -9.40 7.23 -32.18
N VAL A 439 -8.41 6.43 -31.79
CA VAL A 439 -7.47 5.82 -32.73
C VAL A 439 -7.73 4.35 -32.90
N VAL A 440 -7.89 3.95 -34.15
CA VAL A 440 -8.17 2.58 -34.58
C VAL A 440 -6.92 2.03 -35.22
N THR A 441 -6.36 0.98 -34.62
CA THR A 441 -5.17 0.29 -35.13
C THR A 441 -5.54 -1.07 -35.67
N LEU A 442 -5.11 -1.36 -36.89
CA LEU A 442 -5.29 -2.67 -37.53
C LEU A 442 -4.17 -3.61 -37.10
N ALA A 443 -4.52 -4.82 -36.67
CA ALA A 443 -3.57 -5.87 -36.29
C ALA A 443 -3.96 -7.23 -36.91
N PRO A 444 -3.03 -8.21 -36.97
CA PRO A 444 -3.38 -9.58 -37.34
C PRO A 444 -4.51 -10.13 -36.46
N LYS A 445 -5.34 -11.02 -37.02
CA LYS A 445 -6.45 -11.63 -36.28
C LYS A 445 -5.97 -12.27 -34.96
N GLY A 446 -6.73 -12.04 -33.88
CA GLY A 446 -6.43 -12.56 -32.55
C GLY A 446 -5.23 -11.90 -31.84
N HIS A 447 -4.70 -10.78 -32.35
CA HIS A 447 -3.62 -10.05 -31.69
C HIS A 447 -4.08 -9.48 -30.34
N ASP A 448 -3.28 -9.66 -29.29
CA ASP A 448 -3.55 -9.07 -27.97
C ASP A 448 -3.01 -7.63 -27.92
N PRO A 449 -3.87 -6.60 -27.74
CA PRO A 449 -3.42 -5.21 -27.65
C PRO A 449 -2.47 -4.95 -26.47
N ARG A 450 -2.45 -5.80 -25.44
CA ARG A 450 -1.49 -5.69 -24.31
C ARG A 450 -0.05 -5.97 -24.72
N ALA A 451 0.18 -6.68 -25.83
CA ALA A 451 1.50 -6.89 -26.40
C ALA A 451 2.03 -5.67 -27.16
N GLY A 452 1.26 -4.58 -27.22
CA GLY A 452 1.57 -3.37 -27.96
C GLY A 452 0.92 -3.34 -29.35
N LEU A 453 0.73 -2.13 -29.88
CA LEU A 453 0.08 -1.86 -31.16
C LEU A 453 1.05 -1.11 -32.07
N THR A 454 1.45 -1.74 -33.18
CA THR A 454 2.44 -1.21 -34.14
C THR A 454 1.97 -1.24 -35.59
N GLY A 455 0.70 -1.55 -35.82
CA GLY A 455 0.10 -1.64 -37.16
C GLY A 455 -0.31 -0.29 -37.76
N ARG A 456 -1.01 -0.33 -38.89
CA ARG A 456 -1.55 0.88 -39.50
C ARG A 456 -2.69 1.43 -38.64
N SER A 457 -2.60 2.71 -38.30
CA SER A 457 -3.58 3.38 -37.44
C SER A 457 -4.30 4.50 -38.18
N PHE A 458 -5.53 4.76 -37.73
CA PHE A 458 -6.37 5.84 -38.20
C PHE A 458 -6.95 6.57 -37.00
N GLU A 459 -7.21 7.87 -37.14
CA GLU A 459 -7.76 8.70 -36.06
C GLU A 459 -9.04 9.39 -36.53
N ILE A 460 -10.01 9.51 -35.63
CA ILE A 460 -11.21 10.31 -35.85
C ILE A 460 -11.48 11.20 -34.63
N SER A 461 -11.82 12.45 -34.91
CA SER A 461 -12.26 13.44 -33.92
C SER A 461 -13.77 13.27 -33.64
N LEU A 462 -14.27 13.80 -32.52
CA LEU A 462 -15.71 13.77 -32.24
C LEU A 462 -16.50 14.49 -33.34
N GLU A 463 -16.00 15.65 -33.76
CA GLU A 463 -16.63 16.47 -34.81
C GLU A 463 -16.76 15.70 -36.13
N ASP A 464 -15.69 15.04 -36.58
CA ASP A 464 -15.74 14.22 -37.80
C ASP A 464 -16.61 12.98 -37.62
N TYR A 465 -16.58 12.36 -36.44
CA TYR A 465 -17.39 11.19 -36.11
C TYR A 465 -18.90 11.51 -36.23
N GLU A 466 -19.34 12.61 -35.63
CA GLU A 466 -20.73 13.08 -35.72
C GLU A 466 -21.09 13.50 -37.15
N LYS A 467 -20.19 14.22 -37.83
CA LYS A 467 -20.41 14.70 -39.20
C LYS A 467 -20.59 13.57 -40.22
N TYR A 468 -19.80 12.51 -40.12
CA TYR A 468 -19.79 11.41 -41.10
C TYR A 468 -20.56 10.16 -40.64
N GLY A 469 -21.15 10.21 -39.43
CA GLY A 469 -21.92 9.14 -38.82
C GLY A 469 -21.07 7.89 -38.50
N GLY A 470 -19.80 8.08 -38.16
CA GLY A 470 -18.84 7.01 -37.94
C GLY A 470 -17.55 7.14 -38.71
N MET A 471 -16.61 6.24 -38.44
CA MET A 471 -15.31 6.19 -39.08
C MET A 471 -15.32 5.33 -40.34
N HIS A 472 -14.94 5.90 -41.48
CA HIS A 472 -14.95 5.18 -42.76
C HIS A 472 -13.59 4.54 -43.02
N LEU A 473 -13.56 3.21 -43.16
CA LEU A 473 -12.34 2.41 -43.37
C LEU A 473 -12.27 1.84 -44.79
N THR A 474 -12.81 2.59 -45.76
CA THR A 474 -12.98 2.13 -47.15
C THR A 474 -11.64 1.84 -47.80
N GLY A 475 -11.46 0.61 -48.30
CA GLY A 475 -10.20 0.14 -48.91
C GLY A 475 -9.05 -0.04 -47.93
N ALA A 476 -9.30 0.13 -46.63
CA ALA A 476 -8.30 -0.05 -45.59
C ALA A 476 -8.25 -1.51 -45.10
N LEU A 477 -9.39 -2.19 -45.00
CA LEU A 477 -9.45 -3.49 -44.34
C LEU A 477 -8.92 -4.63 -45.24
N PRO A 478 -8.06 -5.52 -44.71
CA PRO A 478 -7.55 -6.67 -45.48
C PRO A 478 -8.65 -7.68 -45.82
N VAL A 479 -8.58 -8.29 -47.01
CA VAL A 479 -9.52 -9.34 -47.45
C VAL A 479 -9.49 -10.58 -46.56
N GLY A 480 -8.33 -10.93 -46.00
CA GLY A 480 -8.20 -12.02 -45.02
C GLY A 480 -8.76 -11.70 -43.64
N GLY A 481 -9.24 -10.47 -43.43
CA GLY A 481 -9.69 -9.94 -42.15
C GLY A 481 -8.55 -9.50 -41.22
N CYS A 482 -8.91 -8.88 -40.11
CA CYS A 482 -7.98 -8.31 -39.13
C CYS A 482 -8.68 -8.03 -37.79
N SER A 483 -7.91 -7.86 -36.72
CA SER A 483 -8.39 -7.25 -35.49
C SER A 483 -8.36 -5.73 -35.61
N LEU A 484 -9.41 -5.05 -35.13
CA LEU A 484 -9.45 -3.60 -34.98
C LEU A 484 -9.38 -3.28 -33.50
N HIS A 485 -8.34 -2.54 -33.09
CA HIS A 485 -8.15 -2.08 -31.72
C HIS A 485 -8.41 -0.58 -31.65
N LEU A 486 -9.46 -0.18 -30.93
CA LEU A 486 -9.89 1.19 -30.76
C LEU A 486 -9.40 1.70 -29.41
N ALA A 487 -8.65 2.80 -29.42
CA ALA A 487 -8.12 3.41 -28.22
C ALA A 487 -8.57 4.88 -28.13
N PRO A 488 -9.32 5.27 -27.08
CA PRO A 488 -9.67 6.66 -26.86
C PRO A 488 -8.43 7.45 -26.46
N VAL A 489 -8.32 8.69 -26.91
CA VAL A 489 -7.17 9.55 -26.58
C VAL A 489 -7.58 10.90 -26.04
N ALA A 490 -6.86 11.35 -25.03
CA ALA A 490 -6.97 12.67 -24.43
C ALA A 490 -5.59 13.34 -24.37
N PHE A 491 -5.56 14.63 -24.05
CA PHE A 491 -4.34 15.41 -23.96
C PHE A 491 -4.19 16.06 -22.58
N SER A 492 -2.99 15.90 -22.01
CA SER A 492 -2.58 16.58 -20.78
C SER A 492 -1.16 17.11 -20.91
N GLY A 493 -0.97 18.42 -20.67
CA GLY A 493 0.35 19.06 -20.76
C GLY A 493 1.04 18.88 -22.13
N GLY A 494 0.27 18.82 -23.22
CA GLY A 494 0.77 18.55 -24.57
C GLY A 494 1.16 17.09 -24.84
N ARG A 495 1.04 16.20 -23.85
CA ARG A 495 1.24 14.76 -24.01
C ARG A 495 -0.09 14.07 -24.27
N ARG A 496 -0.03 13.09 -25.16
CA ARG A 496 -1.14 12.20 -25.49
C ARG A 496 -1.26 11.11 -24.41
N VAL A 497 -2.47 10.93 -23.90
CA VAL A 497 -2.84 9.88 -22.96
C VAL A 497 -3.81 8.96 -23.68
N THR A 498 -3.50 7.67 -23.69
CA THR A 498 -4.31 6.63 -24.33
C THR A 498 -5.08 5.89 -23.25
N GLY A 499 -6.40 5.76 -23.41
CA GLY A 499 -7.24 5.03 -22.49
C GLY A 499 -7.48 3.57 -22.89
N PRO A 500 -8.51 2.95 -22.28
CA PRO A 500 -8.74 1.52 -22.41
C PRO A 500 -9.09 1.10 -23.84
N VAL A 501 -8.44 0.04 -24.31
CA VAL A 501 -8.61 -0.45 -25.68
C VAL A 501 -9.84 -1.35 -25.79
N ALA A 502 -10.74 -1.05 -26.73
CA ALA A 502 -11.79 -1.96 -27.17
C ALA A 502 -11.36 -2.67 -28.47
N SER A 503 -11.76 -3.93 -28.65
CA SER A 503 -11.35 -4.73 -29.81
C SER A 503 -12.53 -5.43 -30.48
N ILE A 504 -12.53 -5.45 -31.81
CA ILE A 504 -13.44 -6.28 -32.61
C ILE A 504 -12.67 -7.02 -33.71
N GLU A 505 -13.25 -8.12 -34.19
CA GLU A 505 -12.69 -8.91 -35.30
C GLU A 505 -13.44 -8.61 -36.60
N TYR A 506 -12.70 -8.19 -37.63
CA TYR A 506 -13.20 -8.13 -38.98
C TYR A 506 -12.91 -9.45 -39.69
N PRO A 507 -13.95 -10.20 -40.14
CA PRO A 507 -13.75 -11.50 -40.76
C PRO A 507 -13.05 -11.44 -42.12
N GLY A 508 -13.10 -10.29 -42.80
CA GLY A 508 -12.66 -10.13 -44.18
C GLY A 508 -13.81 -10.21 -45.17
N MET A 509 -13.64 -9.59 -46.33
CA MET A 509 -14.60 -9.65 -47.44
C MET A 509 -13.85 -9.82 -48.76
N LEU A 510 -14.00 -10.98 -49.39
CA LEU A 510 -13.53 -11.26 -50.74
C LEU A 510 -14.58 -10.79 -51.74
N ARG A 511 -14.24 -9.83 -52.60
CA ARG A 511 -15.14 -9.40 -53.67
C ARG A 511 -14.77 -10.08 -54.98
N LEU A 512 -15.77 -10.66 -55.60
CA LEU A 512 -15.72 -11.29 -56.90
C LEU A 512 -16.66 -10.55 -57.84
N GLN A 513 -16.26 -10.47 -59.09
CA GLN A 513 -17.05 -9.93 -60.18
C GLN A 513 -17.15 -10.99 -61.25
N TYR A 514 -18.25 -11.02 -61.98
CA TYR A 514 -18.35 -11.92 -63.12
C TYR A 514 -18.89 -11.20 -64.34
N ALA A 515 -18.53 -11.72 -65.51
CA ALA A 515 -19.01 -11.25 -66.78
C ALA A 515 -19.69 -12.42 -67.51
N VAL A 516 -20.76 -12.11 -68.22
CA VAL A 516 -21.50 -13.07 -69.05
C VAL A 516 -21.56 -12.53 -70.47
N ARG A 517 -21.17 -13.35 -71.44
CA ARG A 517 -21.33 -13.07 -72.87
C ARG A 517 -22.22 -14.12 -73.50
N ILE A 518 -23.40 -13.71 -73.94
CA ILE A 518 -24.38 -14.60 -74.59
C ILE A 518 -24.10 -14.68 -76.09
N GLY A 519 -23.75 -15.87 -76.56
CA GLY A 519 -23.70 -16.22 -77.97
C GLY A 519 -25.11 -16.46 -78.51
N ARG A 520 -25.37 -15.97 -79.72
CA ARG A 520 -26.66 -16.14 -80.41
C ARG A 520 -26.45 -16.75 -81.78
N ASP A 521 -27.42 -17.53 -82.24
CA ASP A 521 -27.45 -18.02 -83.63
C ASP A 521 -27.83 -16.89 -84.62
N PRO A 522 -27.80 -17.12 -85.94
CA PRO A 522 -28.22 -16.13 -86.92
C PRO A 522 -29.68 -15.65 -86.79
N GLY A 523 -30.53 -16.43 -86.10
CA GLY A 523 -31.91 -16.07 -85.79
C GLY A 523 -32.06 -15.24 -84.50
N GLY A 524 -30.97 -14.96 -83.80
CA GLY A 524 -30.97 -14.19 -82.56
C GLY A 524 -31.29 -15.01 -81.30
N PHE A 525 -31.46 -16.33 -81.41
CA PHE A 525 -31.74 -17.20 -80.28
C PHE A 525 -30.46 -17.48 -79.48
N PRO A 526 -30.51 -17.47 -78.14
CA PRO A 526 -29.34 -17.76 -77.31
C PRO A 526 -28.94 -19.23 -77.46
N THR A 527 -27.66 -19.49 -77.67
CA THR A 527 -27.11 -20.85 -77.84
C THR A 527 -26.13 -21.19 -76.73
N THR A 528 -25.21 -20.27 -76.44
CA THR A 528 -24.19 -20.42 -75.40
C THR A 528 -24.10 -19.15 -74.54
N ALA A 529 -23.69 -19.30 -73.28
CA ALA A 529 -23.27 -18.16 -72.46
C ALA A 529 -21.87 -18.43 -71.92
N THR A 530 -20.91 -17.55 -72.22
CA THR A 530 -19.55 -17.62 -71.67
C THR A 530 -19.50 -16.82 -70.37
N VAL A 531 -19.05 -17.44 -69.29
CA VAL A 531 -18.91 -16.85 -67.96
C VAL A 531 -17.43 -16.72 -67.62
N ALA A 532 -17.03 -15.54 -67.16
CA ALA A 532 -15.71 -15.27 -66.60
C ALA A 532 -15.88 -14.74 -65.17
N VAL A 533 -14.96 -15.09 -64.27
CA VAL A 533 -14.89 -14.54 -62.92
C VAL A 533 -13.58 -13.79 -62.73
N ARG A 534 -13.66 -12.65 -62.05
CA ARG A 534 -12.55 -11.81 -61.64
C ARG A 534 -12.59 -11.65 -60.13
N SER A 535 -11.43 -11.74 -59.50
CA SER A 535 -11.24 -11.46 -58.08
C SER A 535 -10.53 -10.12 -57.90
N GLU A 536 -10.63 -9.49 -56.73
CA GLU A 536 -9.79 -8.32 -56.41
C GLU A 536 -8.30 -8.71 -56.26
N TYR A 537 -8.02 -9.98 -55.97
CA TYR A 537 -6.68 -10.53 -55.74
C TYR A 537 -6.51 -11.87 -56.46
N GLU A 538 -5.27 -12.24 -56.77
CA GLU A 538 -4.95 -13.57 -57.30
C GLU A 538 -5.23 -14.64 -56.24
N LEU A 539 -6.10 -15.60 -56.57
CA LEU A 539 -6.47 -16.70 -55.67
C LEU A 539 -6.22 -18.06 -56.33
N PRO A 540 -5.59 -19.01 -55.61
CA PRO A 540 -5.55 -20.40 -56.03
C PRO A 540 -6.95 -21.01 -55.84
N GLY A 541 -7.70 -21.07 -56.93
CA GLY A 541 -9.08 -21.53 -56.98
C GLY A 541 -10.13 -20.45 -56.74
N SER A 542 -11.40 -20.89 -56.72
CA SER A 542 -12.55 -20.07 -56.37
C SER A 542 -13.52 -20.82 -55.44
N PRO A 543 -14.46 -20.12 -54.79
CA PRO A 543 -15.67 -20.74 -54.26
C PRO A 543 -16.43 -21.51 -55.35
N ALA A 544 -17.36 -22.37 -54.94
CA ALA A 544 -18.29 -22.98 -55.86
C ALA A 544 -19.37 -21.97 -56.29
N PHE A 545 -19.81 -22.07 -57.54
CA PHE A 545 -20.92 -21.28 -58.05
C PHE A 545 -21.96 -22.16 -58.74
N VAL A 546 -23.15 -21.61 -58.94
CA VAL A 546 -24.23 -22.18 -59.77
C VAL A 546 -24.76 -21.09 -60.68
N LEU A 547 -24.91 -21.39 -61.96
CA LEU A 547 -25.63 -20.54 -62.91
C LEU A 547 -27.11 -20.95 -62.93
N VAL A 548 -28.00 -20.02 -62.63
CA VAL A 548 -29.44 -20.28 -62.53
C VAL A 548 -30.18 -19.57 -63.65
N ASN A 549 -31.06 -20.28 -64.35
CA ASN A 549 -32.00 -19.70 -65.30
C ASN A 549 -33.39 -19.55 -64.67
N ASN A 550 -34.01 -18.38 -64.86
CA ASN A 550 -35.41 -18.16 -64.57
C ASN A 550 -36.10 -17.57 -65.80
N PRO A 551 -37.15 -18.24 -66.33
CA PRO A 551 -37.77 -17.83 -67.59
C PRO A 551 -38.61 -16.56 -67.50
N GLN A 552 -39.07 -16.15 -66.30
CA GLN A 552 -39.99 -15.03 -66.13
C GLN A 552 -39.32 -13.74 -65.63
N ARG A 553 -38.29 -13.84 -64.79
CA ARG A 553 -37.64 -12.69 -64.15
C ARG A 553 -36.18 -12.97 -63.83
N MET A 554 -35.45 -11.95 -63.38
CA MET A 554 -34.08 -12.13 -62.88
C MET A 554 -34.08 -13.03 -61.62
N PRO A 555 -33.28 -14.10 -61.57
CA PRO A 555 -33.16 -14.95 -60.38
C PRO A 555 -32.73 -14.17 -59.14
N LEU A 556 -33.37 -14.40 -57.99
CA LEU A 556 -33.04 -13.73 -56.72
C LEU A 556 -32.20 -14.59 -55.75
N SER A 557 -32.18 -15.91 -55.95
CA SER A 557 -31.37 -16.85 -55.15
C SER A 557 -30.97 -18.08 -55.95
N VAL A 558 -30.10 -18.92 -55.38
CA VAL A 558 -29.71 -20.24 -55.93
C VAL A 558 -30.90 -21.18 -56.17
N HIS A 559 -32.04 -20.94 -55.51
CA HIS A 559 -33.25 -21.76 -55.61
C HIS A 559 -34.35 -21.12 -56.47
N ASP A 560 -34.12 -19.92 -57.01
CA ASP A 560 -35.12 -19.15 -57.76
C ASP A 560 -35.09 -19.43 -59.26
N GLY A 561 -35.01 -20.71 -59.64
CA GLY A 561 -34.94 -21.15 -61.02
C GLY A 561 -34.29 -22.51 -61.19
N ASN A 562 -33.89 -22.82 -62.42
CA ASN A 562 -33.27 -24.09 -62.78
C ASN A 562 -31.75 -23.93 -62.97
N PRO A 563 -30.91 -24.76 -62.33
CA PRO A 563 -29.48 -24.80 -62.59
C PRO A 563 -29.15 -25.14 -64.05
N VAL A 564 -28.26 -24.37 -64.67
CA VAL A 564 -27.83 -24.51 -66.07
C VAL A 564 -26.60 -25.41 -66.16
N ASP A 565 -26.51 -26.25 -67.19
CA ASP A 565 -25.32 -27.05 -67.45
C ASP A 565 -24.18 -26.18 -67.98
N VAL A 566 -23.01 -26.34 -67.36
CA VAL A 566 -21.82 -25.52 -67.57
C VAL A 566 -20.57 -26.41 -67.60
N ALA A 567 -19.59 -26.07 -68.43
CA ALA A 567 -18.29 -26.73 -68.48
C ALA A 567 -17.15 -25.72 -68.75
N PRO A 568 -15.93 -25.97 -68.24
CA PRO A 568 -14.78 -25.12 -68.52
C PRO A 568 -14.39 -25.21 -69.99
N LEU A 569 -13.80 -24.13 -70.52
CA LEU A 569 -13.27 -24.05 -71.88
C LEU A 569 -11.75 -24.20 -71.88
N ASP A 570 -11.22 -24.93 -72.86
CA ASP A 570 -9.79 -24.96 -73.15
C ASP A 570 -9.33 -23.70 -73.90
N ALA A 571 -8.02 -23.61 -74.18
CA ALA A 571 -7.44 -22.48 -74.90
C ALA A 571 -7.94 -22.33 -76.35
N GLN A 572 -8.55 -23.38 -76.90
CA GLN A 572 -9.16 -23.41 -78.24
C GLN A 572 -10.67 -23.13 -78.21
N GLY A 573 -11.24 -22.86 -77.02
CA GLY A 573 -12.65 -22.58 -76.82
C GLY A 573 -13.55 -23.83 -76.93
N GLN A 574 -13.00 -25.03 -76.80
CA GLN A 574 -13.74 -26.29 -76.69
C GLN A 574 -14.01 -26.65 -75.24
N LEU A 575 -15.00 -27.51 -74.98
CA LEU A 575 -15.27 -27.98 -73.61
C LEU A 575 -14.10 -28.84 -73.12
N ALA A 576 -13.48 -28.41 -72.02
CA ALA A 576 -12.35 -29.09 -71.40
C ALA A 576 -12.79 -30.22 -70.44
N ASP A 577 -14.07 -30.25 -70.04
CA ASP A 577 -14.63 -31.27 -69.15
C ASP A 577 -16.12 -31.52 -69.46
N HIS A 578 -16.70 -32.54 -68.82
CA HIS A 578 -18.13 -32.85 -68.89
C HIS A 578 -18.98 -31.73 -68.27
N PRO A 579 -20.14 -31.40 -68.87
CA PRO A 579 -21.07 -30.44 -68.28
C PRO A 579 -21.53 -30.84 -66.88
N SER A 580 -21.54 -29.88 -65.97
CA SER A 580 -22.02 -30.02 -64.59
C SER A 580 -22.93 -28.85 -64.22
N LYS A 581 -23.52 -28.87 -63.01
CA LYS A 581 -24.30 -27.73 -62.47
C LYS A 581 -23.47 -26.77 -61.61
N TYR A 582 -22.19 -27.07 -61.41
CA TYR A 582 -21.32 -26.35 -60.48
C TYR A 582 -20.10 -25.80 -61.19
N LEU A 583 -19.79 -24.53 -60.95
CA LEU A 583 -18.58 -23.89 -61.49
C LEU A 583 -17.56 -23.74 -60.39
N ARG A 584 -16.31 -24.06 -60.68
CA ARG A 584 -15.15 -23.77 -59.84
C ARG A 584 -13.98 -23.43 -60.74
N TRP A 585 -13.53 -22.19 -60.69
CA TRP A 585 -12.33 -21.78 -61.38
C TRP A 585 -11.11 -22.37 -60.68
N THR A 586 -10.15 -22.86 -61.48
CA THR A 586 -8.86 -23.34 -60.98
C THR A 586 -8.01 -22.20 -60.40
N ALA A 587 -8.22 -20.97 -60.88
CA ALA A 587 -7.69 -19.75 -60.30
C ALA A 587 -8.64 -18.58 -60.58
N ALA A 588 -8.89 -17.74 -59.58
CA ALA A 588 -9.58 -16.46 -59.77
C ALA A 588 -8.54 -15.35 -59.87
N THR A 589 -8.46 -14.71 -61.04
CA THR A 589 -7.41 -13.74 -61.35
C THR A 589 -7.92 -12.31 -61.22
N ALA A 590 -7.00 -11.36 -60.99
CA ALA A 590 -7.31 -9.94 -60.94
C ALA A 590 -7.54 -9.32 -62.32
N SER A 591 -6.98 -9.93 -63.38
CA SER A 591 -7.19 -9.49 -64.76
C SER A 591 -8.56 -9.91 -65.33
N GLY A 592 -9.15 -10.98 -64.80
CA GLY A 592 -10.35 -11.61 -65.37
C GLY A 592 -10.10 -12.33 -66.70
N ALA A 593 -8.84 -12.42 -67.16
CA ALA A 593 -8.43 -13.12 -68.38
C ALA A 593 -8.15 -14.62 -68.14
N GLY A 594 -8.71 -15.16 -67.05
CA GLY A 594 -8.52 -16.56 -66.65
C GLY A 594 -9.40 -17.54 -67.41
N GLU A 595 -9.53 -18.73 -66.84
CA GLU A 595 -10.41 -19.80 -67.29
C GLU A 595 -11.83 -19.29 -67.59
N LEU A 596 -12.39 -19.71 -68.72
CA LEU A 596 -13.75 -19.36 -69.14
C LEU A 596 -14.65 -20.58 -69.02
N TRP A 597 -15.92 -20.36 -68.70
CA TRP A 597 -16.91 -21.43 -68.62
C TRP A 597 -18.00 -21.21 -69.67
N ALA A 598 -18.40 -22.26 -70.37
CA ALA A 598 -19.51 -22.21 -71.30
C ALA A 598 -20.74 -22.87 -70.70
N ALA A 599 -21.86 -22.17 -70.73
CA ALA A 599 -23.19 -22.66 -70.38
C ALA A 599 -23.97 -23.00 -71.66
N ASN A 600 -24.64 -24.14 -71.67
CA ASN A 600 -25.64 -24.43 -72.71
C ASN A 600 -26.95 -23.73 -72.37
N VAL A 601 -27.31 -22.71 -73.15
CA VAL A 601 -28.55 -21.93 -72.96
C VAL A 601 -29.53 -22.11 -74.12
N SER A 602 -29.29 -23.10 -74.98
CA SER A 602 -30.15 -23.41 -76.12
C SER A 602 -31.55 -23.77 -75.64
N GLY A 603 -32.57 -23.10 -76.18
CA GLY A 603 -33.97 -23.30 -75.78
C GLY A 603 -34.36 -22.66 -74.44
N LEU A 604 -33.41 -22.05 -73.72
CA LEU A 604 -33.71 -21.27 -72.52
C LEU A 604 -34.15 -19.84 -72.89
N HIS A 605 -35.02 -19.26 -72.07
CA HIS A 605 -35.51 -17.90 -72.21
C HIS A 605 -35.48 -17.17 -70.85
N GLY A 606 -35.78 -15.88 -70.85
CA GLY A 606 -35.76 -15.06 -69.63
C GLY A 606 -34.35 -14.62 -69.24
N TRP A 607 -33.91 -15.00 -68.04
CA TRP A 607 -32.69 -14.47 -67.40
C TRP A 607 -31.79 -15.58 -66.89
N ILE A 608 -30.48 -15.32 -66.84
CA ILE A 608 -29.48 -16.16 -66.16
C ILE A 608 -28.72 -15.33 -65.14
N ARG A 609 -28.38 -15.89 -63.97
CA ARG A 609 -27.58 -15.20 -62.96
C ARG A 609 -26.67 -16.17 -62.24
N LEU A 610 -25.45 -15.74 -61.95
CA LEU A 610 -24.47 -16.54 -61.22
C LEU A 610 -24.64 -16.31 -59.72
N PHE A 611 -24.59 -17.38 -58.93
CA PHE A 611 -24.64 -17.30 -57.47
C PHE A 611 -23.49 -18.09 -56.85
N LEU A 612 -23.04 -17.61 -55.69
CA LEU A 612 -22.19 -18.41 -54.79
C LEU A 612 -22.97 -19.61 -54.27
N ASN A 613 -22.34 -20.77 -54.31
CA ASN A 613 -22.85 -22.02 -53.77
C ASN A 613 -22.00 -22.46 -52.58
N ILE A 614 -22.07 -21.66 -51.51
CA ILE A 614 -21.41 -21.90 -50.24
C ILE A 614 -22.52 -22.26 -49.24
N THR A 615 -22.43 -23.46 -48.65
CA THR A 615 -23.44 -23.97 -47.72
C THR A 615 -23.25 -23.44 -46.30
N ASP A 616 -22.02 -23.07 -45.91
CA ASP A 616 -21.73 -22.45 -44.62
C ASP A 616 -22.13 -20.96 -44.63
N PRO A 617 -23.13 -20.54 -43.83
CA PRO A 617 -23.56 -19.14 -43.77
C PRO A 617 -22.47 -18.18 -43.28
N LEU A 618 -21.53 -18.63 -42.44
CA LEU A 618 -20.44 -17.79 -41.95
C LEU A 618 -19.43 -17.50 -43.06
N GLN A 619 -19.06 -18.53 -43.82
CA GLN A 619 -18.21 -18.38 -44.99
C GLN A 619 -18.89 -17.59 -46.11
N LEU A 620 -20.21 -17.73 -46.30
CA LEU A 620 -20.95 -16.95 -47.30
C LEU A 620 -20.92 -15.45 -46.98
N ARG A 621 -20.90 -15.06 -45.70
CA ARG A 621 -20.81 -13.64 -45.27
C ARG A 621 -19.45 -12.99 -45.55
N THR A 622 -18.44 -13.76 -45.93
CA THR A 622 -17.10 -13.22 -46.24
C THR A 622 -16.83 -13.14 -47.74
N VAL A 623 -17.81 -13.42 -48.59
CA VAL A 623 -17.67 -13.33 -50.04
C VAL A 623 -18.83 -12.53 -50.65
N ALA A 624 -18.51 -11.49 -51.41
CA ALA A 624 -19.47 -10.72 -52.18
C ALA A 624 -19.29 -11.02 -53.68
N LEU A 625 -20.38 -11.35 -54.36
CA LEU A 625 -20.40 -11.50 -55.82
C LEU A 625 -21.17 -10.32 -56.43
N LEU A 626 -20.50 -9.55 -57.27
CA LEU A 626 -21.08 -8.38 -57.94
C LEU A 626 -21.64 -8.78 -59.31
N ASP A 627 -22.91 -8.47 -59.51
CA ASP A 627 -23.56 -8.69 -60.80
C ASP A 627 -23.04 -7.73 -61.88
N PRO A 628 -22.88 -8.20 -63.13
CA PRO A 628 -22.68 -7.33 -64.28
C PRO A 628 -23.97 -6.52 -64.59
N PRO A 629 -23.92 -5.56 -65.52
CA PRO A 629 -25.12 -4.87 -66.00
C PRO A 629 -26.21 -5.87 -66.38
N SER A 630 -27.43 -5.67 -65.89
CA SER A 630 -28.52 -6.65 -66.02
C SER A 630 -28.77 -7.07 -67.47
N GLN A 631 -28.58 -6.17 -68.46
CA GLN A 631 -28.78 -6.50 -69.87
C GLN A 631 -27.91 -7.67 -70.35
N THR A 632 -26.72 -7.89 -69.77
CA THR A 632 -25.83 -9.00 -70.15
C THR A 632 -26.32 -10.36 -69.63
N LEU A 633 -27.29 -10.35 -68.72
CA LEU A 633 -27.87 -11.52 -68.07
C LEU A 633 -29.19 -11.97 -68.73
N GLN A 634 -29.69 -11.22 -69.72
CA GLN A 634 -30.97 -11.48 -70.37
C GLN A 634 -30.81 -12.37 -71.61
N LEU A 635 -31.43 -13.56 -71.59
CA LEU A 635 -31.42 -14.51 -72.69
C LEU A 635 -32.35 -14.09 -73.83
N THR A 636 -33.54 -13.60 -73.49
CA THR A 636 -34.53 -13.13 -74.47
C THR A 636 -34.50 -11.63 -74.55
N ALA A 637 -33.96 -11.05 -75.62
CA ALA A 637 -34.09 -9.61 -75.85
C ALA A 637 -35.59 -9.28 -75.97
N THR A 638 -36.07 -8.31 -75.19
CA THR A 638 -37.41 -7.76 -75.37
C THR A 638 -37.45 -7.16 -76.77
N VAL A 639 -38.17 -7.81 -77.70
CA VAL A 639 -38.54 -7.15 -78.95
C VAL A 639 -39.52 -6.06 -78.54
N LEU A 640 -39.11 -4.80 -78.65
CA LEU A 640 -40.02 -3.66 -78.57
C LEU A 640 -40.96 -3.67 -79.77
#